data_AF-A0A1G5VM96-F1
#
_entry.id   AF-A0A1G5VM96-F1
#
_cell.length_a   1.000
_cell.length_b   1.000
_cell.length_c   1.000
_cell.angle_alpha   90.00
_cell.angle_beta   90.00
_cell.angle_gamma   90.00
#
_symmetry.space_group_name_H-M   'P 1'
#
loop_
_entity.id
_entity.type
_entity.pdbx_description
1 polymer ?
#
loop_
_entity_poly.entity_id
_entity_poly.type
_entity_poly.pdbx_seq_one_letter_code
_entity_poly.pdbx_strand_id
1 'polypeptide(L)'
;MREIVDRLLKGQFEYDEKSLDFSTPRVELLLGPDETVEGSFTIFGPENRLVVGVVSSSDLRMEILTKEFSGSPYEVSFRYDAHGLSKGDVIQGTFRIVSNQGEYSLPFAVTVRHDHIASSLGDIKNLFHFANLAKTDWQEAIRLFYSKDFINLFQGNDTQYESLYRGLAAVPGNEQNVEEFLIAINKKQPMAFLIDQEEIHIDFTGLTHDNGLLITRNGWGYSHLKAEVDGDFIALDKYELSEESFSGSSCHMKVRLRTEKLHEGNNFGRIVFSNAFVRTEIPVTVSVELNDKHPTADYQEKKNLKVQLVKVYEGYRCKKISSRVWLSETGKIISRMNAIDDKDLEFRLYTAHYYITAGRVNEGKWILDHAAKEALDAPGDTIYSYYLYLSSLCSKEDSVINDISERLEGIFRRNPDNWRIAWLLQYVSDDSASSSPRKWMSLEEQFSFGCRSPILYLEAMNLLNETPSILTRLDDYELYILEYGAKKQIISLNLIDQIVYLAARARNYDERLFRILRAAYETKDSDEVLEQIVALLIKGGKTSRMAFEWYAKGVERELRITRLYEYYMMSIYVDDDGLLPCEISKMVLMYFSYQSDLDYEQNAILYRYIHEKREEYPELYESYVPQIEKFLMAQLDKGRINKDLGYLYRNLLTKQMVDAANAAKVLYVVSTAEIKTSDKRVNSVCVVYDKCEKEMRYPVVDGKCYVPLYGTDYTVLLTDRDDNRYAASIPYSNVKMMVPGKLTSYAVPYIQKGQENLDLFLSDLGKNAYNIDMENVGRYRDLAESELVRAKYRNDIRSNLIKFYYDNDFTRQLTEYLVNVDPLNITSTERNELLELMVMAGLYEKALEWVKAYGTYSIDAKILMRMCGRMLDRGIYENGEQEVEIAYCAFSQSKYDEQILSYLVENFNGTIKEMRDVWKAAESFKLDTYALSERMLIQMMYSGSYVGEKIDIFRSYVSSGAGTDVETAFLAMCSYDYFVRGKVTDSFIYERVEALALTGVPLQDVSRLAYLRYYATEKRTEEEYNEEVAISFLKKLMNENIYFPFFTEYEDLVPDMVQFTDKTMLEYRTLPGRKCVINYRVDNDPDAEYKSMEMREMYDGIYVCSFILFFGEQLQYYITEDTGAEEPALTESGTIQKSDIIKIQGSSRYSIINDIMIGETLQDYDTAYKLMAEFYKKRFISDKLFTPILDNTEGRY
;
A
#
# COMPACT_ATOMS: atom_id res chain seq x y z
N MET A 1 9.18 28.70 -46.14
CA MET A 1 8.82 27.72 -47.19
C MET A 1 8.48 28.37 -48.53
N ARG A 2 7.46 29.25 -48.65
CA ARG A 2 7.05 29.85 -49.94
C ARG A 2 8.16 30.54 -50.74
N GLU A 3 9.19 31.09 -50.08
CA GLU A 3 10.37 31.68 -50.75
C GLU A 3 11.08 30.73 -51.73
N ILE A 4 10.91 29.41 -51.59
CA ILE A 4 11.48 28.44 -52.55
C ILE A 4 10.85 28.60 -53.95
N VAL A 5 9.56 28.95 -54.01
CA VAL A 5 8.84 29.19 -55.26
C VAL A 5 9.50 30.36 -55.99
N ASP A 6 9.73 31.48 -55.29
CA ASP A 6 10.39 32.66 -55.85
C ASP A 6 11.84 32.37 -56.31
N ARG A 7 12.59 31.52 -55.57
CA ARG A 7 13.94 31.12 -55.96
C ARG A 7 13.94 30.31 -57.26
N LEU A 8 13.05 29.32 -57.36
CA LEU A 8 12.90 28.48 -58.56
C LEU A 8 12.43 29.32 -59.77
N LEU A 9 11.53 30.28 -59.56
CA LEU A 9 11.10 31.23 -60.58
C LEU A 9 12.18 32.23 -61.02
N LYS A 10 13.25 32.39 -60.23
CA LYS A 10 14.45 33.16 -60.61
C LYS A 10 15.54 32.28 -61.24
N GLY A 11 15.27 31.00 -61.45
CA GLY A 11 16.24 30.05 -61.99
C GLY A 11 17.32 29.63 -60.99
N GLN A 12 17.10 29.80 -59.68
CA GLN A 12 18.06 29.42 -58.64
C GLN A 12 17.79 27.99 -58.15
N PHE A 13 18.51 27.02 -58.70
CA PHE A 13 18.40 25.60 -58.33
C PHE A 13 19.56 25.18 -57.41
N GLU A 14 19.32 24.19 -56.55
CA GLU A 14 20.35 23.61 -55.68
C GLU A 14 20.78 22.26 -56.25
N TYR A 15 22.08 22.09 -56.56
CA TYR A 15 22.62 20.88 -57.18
C TYR A 15 22.87 19.76 -56.15
N ASP A 16 23.43 20.08 -54.99
CA ASP A 16 23.92 19.11 -54.00
C ASP A 16 22.83 18.31 -53.26
N GLU A 17 23.24 17.16 -52.73
CA GLU A 17 22.38 16.31 -51.90
C GLU A 17 22.04 16.97 -50.57
N LYS A 18 20.76 16.83 -50.17
CA LYS A 18 20.20 17.33 -48.92
C LYS A 18 20.29 16.23 -47.87
N SER A 19 20.91 16.50 -46.73
CA SER A 19 20.92 15.57 -45.59
C SER A 19 20.97 16.30 -44.25
N LEU A 20 20.32 15.70 -43.25
CA LEU A 20 20.45 16.02 -41.83
C LEU A 20 20.83 14.76 -41.05
N ASP A 21 21.66 14.95 -40.03
CA ASP A 21 22.00 13.98 -39.01
C ASP A 21 21.46 14.42 -37.64
N PHE A 22 21.26 13.47 -36.73
CA PHE A 22 20.69 13.70 -35.41
C PHE A 22 21.61 13.16 -34.31
N SER A 23 21.62 13.80 -33.15
CA SER A 23 22.39 13.34 -31.98
C SER A 23 21.97 11.97 -31.46
N THR A 24 20.77 11.51 -31.80
CA THR A 24 20.23 10.21 -31.41
C THR A 24 19.31 9.64 -32.50
N PRO A 25 19.28 8.32 -32.71
CA PRO A 25 18.31 7.67 -33.60
C PRO A 25 16.90 7.56 -33.00
N ARG A 26 16.76 7.69 -31.68
CA ARG A 26 15.49 7.64 -30.94
C ARG A 26 15.61 8.37 -29.60
N VAL A 27 14.59 9.11 -29.20
CA VAL A 27 14.51 9.71 -27.86
C VAL A 27 13.81 8.75 -26.89
N GLU A 28 14.44 8.41 -25.78
CA GLU A 28 13.86 7.53 -24.75
C GLU A 28 13.73 8.29 -23.42
N LEU A 29 12.51 8.35 -22.89
CA LEU A 29 12.18 9.03 -21.64
C LEU A 29 11.69 8.03 -20.60
N LEU A 30 12.22 8.16 -19.38
CA LEU A 30 11.84 7.37 -18.22
C LEU A 30 11.46 8.31 -17.08
N LEU A 31 10.19 8.35 -16.70
CA LEU A 31 9.65 9.27 -15.70
C LEU A 31 8.54 8.64 -14.86
N GLY A 32 8.24 9.23 -13.71
CA GLY A 32 7.15 8.81 -12.83
C GLY A 32 5.77 9.28 -13.32
N PRO A 33 4.68 8.79 -12.71
CA PRO A 33 3.34 9.32 -12.95
C PRO A 33 3.27 10.81 -12.62
N ASP A 34 2.55 11.58 -13.44
CA ASP A 34 2.36 13.03 -13.25
C ASP A 34 3.67 13.87 -13.21
N GLU A 35 4.79 13.29 -13.63
CA GLU A 35 6.06 13.98 -13.79
C GLU A 35 6.10 14.69 -15.15
N THR A 36 6.69 15.88 -15.19
CA THR A 36 7.00 16.60 -16.43
C THR A 36 8.51 16.59 -16.63
N VAL A 37 8.98 16.12 -17.78
CA VAL A 37 10.42 16.03 -18.09
C VAL A 37 10.74 16.85 -19.33
N GLU A 38 11.80 17.65 -19.23
CA GLU A 38 12.40 18.35 -20.35
C GLU A 38 13.60 17.57 -20.87
N GLY A 39 13.79 17.60 -22.19
CA GLY A 39 14.94 16.99 -22.85
C GLY A 39 15.26 17.71 -24.14
N SER A 40 16.35 17.30 -24.78
CA SER A 40 16.75 17.86 -26.06
C SER A 40 17.43 16.83 -26.95
N PHE A 41 17.41 17.13 -28.26
CA PHE A 41 18.25 16.45 -29.25
C PHE A 41 18.83 17.50 -30.21
N THR A 42 19.98 17.21 -30.81
CA THR A 42 20.67 18.15 -31.70
C THR A 42 20.50 17.71 -33.15
N ILE A 43 20.20 18.68 -34.01
CA ILE A 43 20.15 18.54 -35.46
C ILE A 43 21.48 19.04 -36.03
N PHE A 44 22.10 18.23 -36.86
CA PHE A 44 23.31 18.55 -37.60
C PHE A 44 22.99 18.58 -39.10
N GLY A 45 23.30 19.69 -39.75
CA GLY A 45 23.26 19.81 -41.21
C GLY A 45 24.61 20.23 -41.80
N PRO A 46 24.69 20.30 -43.13
CA PRO A 46 25.95 20.45 -43.87
C PRO A 46 26.70 21.75 -43.55
N GLU A 47 28.03 21.68 -43.54
CA GLU A 47 28.91 22.83 -43.30
C GLU A 47 28.71 23.92 -44.37
N ASN A 48 28.82 25.20 -43.95
CA ASN A 48 28.64 26.39 -44.81
C ASN A 48 27.25 26.58 -45.45
N ARG A 49 26.19 25.97 -44.89
CA ARG A 49 24.81 26.19 -45.34
C ARG A 49 23.89 26.61 -44.22
N LEU A 50 22.97 27.50 -44.54
CA LEU A 50 21.88 27.84 -43.63
C LEU A 50 20.83 26.73 -43.66
N VAL A 51 20.72 26.01 -42.55
CA VAL A 51 19.65 25.03 -42.32
C VAL A 51 18.49 25.72 -41.65
N VAL A 52 17.28 25.55 -42.17
CA VAL A 52 16.05 26.11 -41.58
C VAL A 52 14.96 25.05 -41.61
N GLY A 53 14.18 24.95 -40.54
CA GLY A 53 13.07 24.00 -40.48
C GLY A 53 12.16 24.20 -39.29
N VAL A 54 11.16 23.32 -39.21
CA VAL A 54 10.17 23.27 -38.13
C VAL A 54 10.10 21.85 -37.58
N VAL A 55 9.91 21.75 -36.27
CA VAL A 55 9.71 20.50 -35.53
C VAL A 55 8.33 20.51 -34.88
N SER A 56 7.56 19.45 -35.10
CA SER A 56 6.28 19.18 -34.41
C SER A 56 6.25 17.76 -33.87
N SER A 57 5.24 17.41 -33.07
CA SER A 57 5.08 16.08 -32.46
C SER A 57 3.80 15.40 -32.90
N SER A 58 3.82 14.07 -32.98
CA SER A 58 2.63 13.23 -33.20
C SER A 58 1.84 12.91 -31.93
N ASP A 59 2.27 13.36 -30.75
CA ASP A 59 1.58 13.17 -29.47
C ASP A 59 1.35 14.51 -28.77
N LEU A 60 0.12 14.71 -28.27
CA LEU A 60 -0.36 15.92 -27.58
C LEU A 60 0.41 16.24 -26.30
N ARG A 61 0.98 15.24 -25.63
CA ARG A 61 1.76 15.41 -24.38
C ARG A 61 3.19 15.88 -24.61
N MET A 62 3.64 15.87 -25.86
CA MET A 62 5.01 16.26 -26.22
C MET A 62 5.01 17.67 -26.79
N GLU A 63 5.30 18.64 -25.92
CA GLU A 63 5.43 20.04 -26.25
C GLU A 63 6.84 20.32 -26.81
N ILE A 64 6.91 20.90 -28.01
CA ILE A 64 8.17 21.37 -28.59
C ILE A 64 8.39 22.82 -28.17
N LEU A 65 9.40 23.06 -27.34
CA LEU A 65 9.72 24.40 -26.81
C LEU A 65 10.39 25.28 -27.87
N THR A 66 11.18 24.67 -28.75
CA THR A 66 11.88 25.34 -29.86
C THR A 66 11.39 24.80 -31.20
N LYS A 67 10.18 25.23 -31.63
CA LYS A 67 9.51 24.71 -32.84
C LYS A 67 10.25 25.03 -34.13
N GLU A 68 10.72 26.27 -34.29
CA GLU A 68 11.45 26.70 -35.48
C GLU A 68 12.95 26.68 -35.18
N PHE A 69 13.75 26.29 -36.18
CA PHE A 69 15.20 26.27 -36.05
C PHE A 69 15.89 26.89 -37.25
N SER A 70 17.04 27.52 -36.98
CA SER A 70 17.90 28.16 -37.97
C SER A 70 19.37 27.97 -37.58
N GLY A 71 20.19 27.48 -38.50
CA GLY A 71 21.61 27.15 -38.29
C GLY A 71 21.87 25.66 -38.04
N SER A 72 23.16 25.32 -37.99
CA SER A 72 23.68 23.97 -37.70
C SER A 72 25.00 24.10 -36.91
N PRO A 73 25.17 23.41 -35.76
CA PRO A 73 24.20 22.56 -35.08
C PRO A 73 23.07 23.37 -34.42
N TYR A 74 21.89 22.77 -34.26
CA TYR A 74 20.77 23.37 -33.52
C TYR A 74 20.20 22.39 -32.49
N GLU A 75 19.99 22.85 -31.26
CA GLU A 75 19.43 22.04 -30.18
C GLU A 75 17.92 22.25 -30.08
N VAL A 76 17.16 21.18 -30.32
CA VAL A 76 15.71 21.16 -30.17
C VAL A 76 15.37 20.76 -28.76
N SER A 77 14.77 21.67 -27.99
CA SER A 77 14.26 21.41 -26.64
C SER A 77 12.78 21.03 -26.69
N PHE A 78 12.42 20.00 -25.93
CA PHE A 78 11.06 19.52 -25.79
C PHE A 78 10.72 19.28 -24.32
N ARG A 79 9.42 19.20 -24.02
CA ARG A 79 8.86 18.88 -22.72
C ARG A 79 7.79 17.81 -22.89
N TYR A 80 7.87 16.75 -22.10
CA TYR A 80 6.84 15.72 -22.06
C TYR A 80 6.09 15.77 -20.73
N ASP A 81 4.76 15.81 -20.80
CA ASP A 81 3.88 15.78 -19.64
C ASP A 81 3.25 14.38 -19.45
N ALA A 82 3.65 13.64 -18.41
CA ALA A 82 3.08 12.33 -18.09
C ALA A 82 1.78 12.40 -17.28
N HIS A 83 1.18 13.58 -17.12
CA HIS A 83 -0.06 13.75 -16.38
C HIS A 83 -1.17 12.78 -16.81
N GLY A 84 -1.72 12.06 -15.82
CA GLY A 84 -2.78 11.08 -15.97
C GLY A 84 -2.40 9.77 -16.66
N LEU A 85 -1.11 9.46 -16.83
CA LEU A 85 -0.64 8.14 -17.24
C LEU A 85 -0.51 7.19 -16.03
N SER A 86 -0.78 5.91 -16.25
CA SER A 86 -0.65 4.87 -15.24
C SER A 86 0.77 4.29 -15.21
N LYS A 87 1.18 3.76 -14.06
CA LYS A 87 2.46 3.06 -13.89
C LYS A 87 2.58 1.91 -14.88
N GLY A 88 3.68 1.85 -15.63
CA GLY A 88 3.92 0.84 -16.65
C GLY A 88 3.38 1.18 -18.04
N ASP A 89 2.68 2.31 -18.23
CA ASP A 89 2.26 2.77 -19.55
C ASP A 89 3.49 3.05 -20.44
N VAL A 90 3.41 2.62 -21.70
CA VAL A 90 4.43 2.86 -22.72
C VAL A 90 3.79 3.59 -23.89
N ILE A 91 4.28 4.80 -24.14
CA ILE A 91 3.78 5.70 -25.17
C ILE A 91 4.83 5.80 -26.26
N GLN A 92 4.39 5.69 -27.51
CA GLN A 92 5.24 5.78 -28.69
C GLN A 92 4.73 6.90 -29.59
N GLY A 93 5.64 7.75 -30.03
CA GLY A 93 5.34 8.82 -30.96
C GLY A 93 6.57 9.18 -31.79
N THR A 94 6.45 10.24 -32.57
CA THR A 94 7.51 10.72 -33.46
C THR A 94 7.56 12.25 -33.46
N PHE A 95 8.76 12.80 -33.54
CA PHE A 95 8.99 14.18 -33.94
C PHE A 95 8.97 14.26 -35.46
N ARG A 96 8.14 15.15 -36.01
CA ARG A 96 8.06 15.47 -37.44
C ARG A 96 8.98 16.65 -37.71
N ILE A 97 9.98 16.47 -38.55
CA ILE A 97 11.00 17.47 -38.83
C ILE A 97 10.92 17.81 -40.31
N VAL A 98 10.50 19.04 -40.63
CA VAL A 98 10.36 19.54 -42.01
C VAL A 98 11.36 20.66 -42.21
N SER A 99 12.39 20.43 -43.03
CA SER A 99 13.49 21.38 -43.23
C SER A 99 13.78 21.62 -44.71
N ASN A 100 14.57 22.65 -45.01
CA ASN A 100 15.11 22.86 -46.37
C ASN A 100 16.12 21.77 -46.80
N GLN A 101 16.55 20.91 -45.88
CA GLN A 101 17.47 19.79 -46.08
C GLN A 101 16.79 18.41 -46.03
N GLY A 102 15.45 18.36 -46.12
CA GLY A 102 14.69 17.10 -46.14
C GLY A 102 13.65 17.00 -45.02
N GLU A 103 12.91 15.90 -45.06
CA GLU A 103 11.92 15.53 -44.04
C GLU A 103 12.34 14.28 -43.27
N TYR A 104 12.21 14.33 -41.96
CA TYR A 104 12.62 13.26 -41.07
C TYR A 104 11.56 13.00 -40.00
N SER A 105 11.48 11.74 -39.57
CA SER A 105 10.63 11.30 -38.47
C SER A 105 11.53 10.68 -37.40
N LEU A 106 11.77 11.39 -36.31
CA LEU A 106 12.59 10.90 -35.20
C LEU A 106 11.68 10.25 -34.14
N PRO A 107 11.74 8.93 -33.93
CA PRO A 107 10.87 8.27 -32.97
C PRO A 107 11.23 8.62 -31.52
N PHE A 108 10.22 8.58 -30.65
CA PHE A 108 10.40 8.62 -29.21
C PHE A 108 9.60 7.52 -28.50
N ALA A 109 10.09 7.09 -27.34
CA ALA A 109 9.37 6.25 -26.40
C ALA A 109 9.40 6.86 -25.01
N VAL A 110 8.25 6.81 -24.35
CA VAL A 110 8.07 7.25 -22.97
C VAL A 110 7.62 6.04 -22.17
N THR A 111 8.34 5.73 -21.10
CA THR A 111 8.00 4.65 -20.16
C THR A 111 7.74 5.24 -18.78
N VAL A 112 6.53 5.04 -18.26
CA VAL A 112 6.18 5.45 -16.91
C VAL A 112 6.71 4.42 -15.92
N ARG A 113 7.64 4.86 -15.06
CA ARG A 113 8.28 4.05 -14.02
C ARG A 113 7.21 3.40 -13.13
N HIS A 114 7.48 2.17 -12.74
CA HIS A 114 6.80 1.62 -11.58
C HIS A 114 7.40 2.32 -10.36
N ASP A 115 6.58 2.93 -9.51
CA ASP A 115 7.05 3.46 -8.24
C ASP A 115 7.67 2.32 -7.45
N HIS A 116 8.99 2.34 -7.39
CA HIS A 116 9.74 1.55 -6.45
C HIS A 116 10.06 2.47 -5.29
N ILE A 117 9.72 2.03 -4.08
CA ILE A 117 10.12 2.79 -2.89
C ILE A 117 11.61 2.55 -2.75
N ALA A 118 12.41 3.58 -3.05
CA ALA A 118 13.86 3.51 -2.95
C ALA A 118 14.26 3.31 -1.48
N SER A 119 15.16 2.36 -1.23
CA SER A 119 15.78 2.15 0.08
C SER A 119 17.30 2.00 -0.06
N SER A 120 18.02 2.03 1.06
CA SER A 120 19.45 1.75 1.13
C SER A 120 19.85 0.38 0.56
N LEU A 121 18.92 -0.58 0.52
CA LEU A 121 19.10 -1.92 -0.05
C LEU A 121 18.58 -2.06 -1.50
N GLY A 122 18.18 -0.95 -2.12
CA GLY A 122 17.55 -0.91 -3.44
C GLY A 122 16.01 -0.85 -3.36
N ASP A 123 15.36 -1.18 -4.47
CA ASP A 123 13.92 -1.00 -4.65
C ASP A 123 13.07 -1.97 -3.82
N ILE A 124 12.21 -1.43 -2.95
CA ILE A 124 11.21 -2.19 -2.21
C ILE A 124 10.00 -2.44 -3.11
N LYS A 125 9.82 -3.71 -3.53
CA LYS A 125 8.76 -4.12 -4.47
C LYS A 125 7.61 -4.88 -3.82
N ASN A 126 7.83 -5.44 -2.63
CA ASN A 126 6.87 -6.29 -1.92
C ASN A 126 7.20 -6.35 -0.43
N LEU A 127 6.32 -6.98 0.37
CA LEU A 127 6.50 -7.12 1.82
C LEU A 127 7.72 -7.98 2.21
N PHE A 128 8.25 -8.82 1.31
CA PHE A 128 9.49 -9.56 1.56
C PHE A 128 10.72 -8.65 1.50
N HIS A 129 10.79 -7.73 0.54
CA HIS A 129 11.85 -6.73 0.46
C HIS A 129 11.81 -5.81 1.69
N PHE A 130 10.60 -5.40 2.12
CA PHE A 130 10.43 -4.60 3.33
C PHE A 130 10.91 -5.32 4.60
N ALA A 131 10.60 -6.61 4.77
CA ALA A 131 11.08 -7.38 5.92
C ALA A 131 12.63 -7.49 5.95
N ASN A 132 13.28 -7.60 4.78
CA ASN A 132 14.75 -7.60 4.69
C ASN A 132 15.36 -6.23 5.02
N LEU A 133 14.70 -5.14 4.60
CA LEU A 133 15.07 -3.78 5.00
C LEU A 133 14.99 -3.65 6.51
N ALA A 134 13.86 -4.01 7.12
CA ALA A 134 13.65 -3.92 8.57
C ALA A 134 14.67 -4.74 9.37
N LYS A 135 15.14 -5.87 8.82
CA LYS A 135 16.19 -6.69 9.45
C LYS A 135 17.58 -6.05 9.40
N THR A 136 17.84 -5.21 8.40
CA THR A 136 19.17 -4.62 8.15
C THR A 136 19.27 -3.19 8.70
N ASP A 137 18.24 -2.39 8.49
CA ASP A 137 18.08 -1.02 9.00
C ASP A 137 16.64 -0.81 9.50
N TRP A 138 16.46 -0.96 10.82
CA TRP A 138 15.17 -0.81 11.49
C TRP A 138 14.63 0.63 11.39
N GLN A 139 15.50 1.63 11.51
CA GLN A 139 15.11 3.03 11.51
C GLN A 139 14.66 3.51 10.13
N GLU A 140 15.30 3.03 9.06
CA GLU A 140 14.82 3.26 7.71
C GLU A 140 13.48 2.58 7.45
N ALA A 141 13.30 1.34 7.91
CA ALA A 141 12.03 0.64 7.77
C ALA A 141 10.87 1.36 8.47
N ILE A 142 11.09 1.96 9.65
CA ILE A 142 10.07 2.77 10.34
C ILE A 142 9.69 3.98 9.49
N ARG A 143 10.68 4.75 8.99
CA ARG A 143 10.40 5.92 8.14
C ARG A 143 9.63 5.53 6.88
N LEU A 144 9.99 4.40 6.29
CA LEU A 144 9.35 3.87 5.09
C LEU A 144 7.93 3.38 5.37
N PHE A 145 7.70 2.67 6.49
CA PHE A 145 6.38 2.18 6.91
C PHE A 145 5.37 3.32 7.10
N TYR A 146 5.80 4.47 7.63
CA TYR A 146 4.93 5.64 7.82
C TYR A 146 4.93 6.61 6.63
N SER A 147 5.57 6.26 5.51
CA SER A 147 5.54 7.07 4.29
C SER A 147 4.21 6.96 3.56
N LYS A 148 3.85 7.99 2.78
CA LYS A 148 2.62 7.99 1.98
C LYS A 148 2.62 6.88 0.92
N ASP A 149 3.80 6.47 0.46
CA ASP A 149 3.95 5.54 -0.65
C ASP A 149 3.89 4.07 -0.22
N PHE A 150 4.03 3.77 1.08
CA PHE A 150 4.04 2.39 1.59
C PHE A 150 2.74 1.63 1.28
N ILE A 151 1.61 2.35 1.25
CA ILE A 151 0.31 1.78 0.89
C ILE A 151 0.30 1.16 -0.53
N ASN A 152 1.20 1.61 -1.41
CA ASN A 152 1.30 1.12 -2.78
C ASN A 152 1.87 -0.31 -2.87
N LEU A 153 2.45 -0.85 -1.79
CA LEU A 153 2.95 -2.24 -1.74
C LEU A 153 1.82 -3.27 -1.64
N PHE A 154 0.61 -2.87 -1.23
CA PHE A 154 -0.52 -3.78 -1.02
C PHE A 154 -1.29 -4.04 -2.32
N GLN A 155 -0.64 -4.71 -3.27
CA GLN A 155 -1.24 -5.13 -4.55
C GLN A 155 -1.27 -6.66 -4.69
N GLY A 156 -2.23 -7.19 -5.46
CA GLY A 156 -2.35 -8.62 -5.71
C GLY A 156 -2.58 -9.42 -4.42
N ASN A 157 -1.71 -10.40 -4.13
CA ASN A 157 -1.83 -11.27 -2.96
C ASN A 157 -1.65 -10.52 -1.62
N ASP A 158 -0.96 -9.37 -1.62
CA ASP A 158 -0.68 -8.62 -0.39
C ASP A 158 -1.85 -7.70 0.01
N THR A 159 -2.87 -7.52 -0.85
CA THR A 159 -4.06 -6.66 -0.60
C THR A 159 -4.78 -7.01 0.71
N GLN A 160 -4.78 -8.29 1.11
CA GLN A 160 -5.39 -8.75 2.37
C GLN A 160 -4.78 -8.11 3.64
N TYR A 161 -3.55 -7.59 3.55
CA TYR A 161 -2.86 -6.96 4.67
C TYR A 161 -3.02 -5.43 4.70
N GLU A 162 -3.73 -4.84 3.74
CA GLU A 162 -3.89 -3.39 3.64
C GLU A 162 -4.61 -2.80 4.87
N SER A 163 -5.71 -3.42 5.31
CA SER A 163 -6.46 -2.97 6.49
C SER A 163 -5.71 -3.16 7.79
N LEU A 164 -4.91 -4.24 7.88
CA LEU A 164 -3.98 -4.46 8.98
C LEU A 164 -2.94 -3.32 9.05
N TYR A 165 -2.32 -3.00 7.91
CA TYR A 165 -1.38 -1.88 7.83
C TYR A 165 -2.04 -0.56 8.20
N ARG A 166 -3.20 -0.22 7.63
CA ARG A 166 -3.91 1.04 7.94
C ARG A 166 -4.21 1.16 9.43
N GLY A 167 -4.63 0.06 10.06
CA GLY A 167 -4.87 0.04 11.49
C GLY A 167 -3.60 0.22 12.31
N LEU A 168 -2.48 -0.40 11.94
CA LEU A 168 -1.22 -0.25 12.69
C LEU A 168 -0.53 1.10 12.42
N ALA A 169 -0.65 1.64 11.21
CA ALA A 169 -0.05 2.91 10.79
C ALA A 169 -0.80 4.15 11.30
N ALA A 170 -1.99 3.98 11.89
CA ALA A 170 -2.81 5.07 12.42
C ALA A 170 -2.15 5.85 13.59
N VAL A 171 -1.09 5.32 14.19
CA VAL A 171 -0.29 5.99 15.23
C VAL A 171 1.13 6.24 14.67
N PRO A 172 1.38 7.40 14.05
CA PRO A 172 2.64 7.68 13.38
C PRO A 172 3.86 7.56 14.31
N GLY A 173 4.91 6.87 13.83
CA GLY A 173 6.18 6.74 14.54
C GLY A 173 6.20 5.68 15.65
N ASN A 174 5.10 4.96 15.90
CA ASN A 174 5.11 3.88 16.88
C ASN A 174 5.88 2.65 16.33
N GLU A 175 7.09 2.42 16.83
CA GLU A 175 7.91 1.29 16.41
C GLU A 175 7.30 -0.08 16.74
N GLN A 176 6.51 -0.16 17.83
CA GLN A 176 5.82 -1.38 18.22
C GLN A 176 4.78 -1.81 17.19
N ASN A 177 4.12 -0.87 16.53
CA ASN A 177 3.15 -1.18 15.46
C ASN A 177 3.83 -1.76 14.22
N VAL A 178 5.07 -1.33 13.92
CA VAL A 178 5.88 -1.89 12.81
C VAL A 178 6.28 -3.33 13.13
N GLU A 179 6.70 -3.57 14.37
CA GLU A 179 7.00 -4.90 14.90
C GLU A 179 5.76 -5.82 14.86
N GLU A 180 4.62 -5.33 15.34
CA GLU A 180 3.34 -6.05 15.32
C GLU A 180 2.91 -6.41 13.88
N PHE A 181 3.09 -5.48 12.94
CA PHE A 181 2.77 -5.72 11.54
C PHE A 181 3.59 -6.89 10.99
N LEU A 182 4.91 -6.89 11.18
CA LEU A 182 5.81 -7.94 10.70
C LEU A 182 5.52 -9.31 11.34
N ILE A 183 5.11 -9.34 12.61
CA ILE A 183 4.66 -10.55 13.31
C ILE A 183 3.34 -11.05 12.72
N ALA A 184 2.34 -10.18 12.58
CA ALA A 184 1.01 -10.54 12.09
C ALA A 184 1.01 -11.06 10.64
N ILE A 185 1.90 -10.55 9.77
CA ILE A 185 2.09 -11.08 8.40
C ILE A 185 3.03 -12.29 8.33
N ASN A 186 3.44 -12.85 9.48
CA ASN A 186 4.33 -14.01 9.61
C ASN A 186 5.72 -13.85 8.93
N LYS A 187 6.24 -12.61 8.86
CA LYS A 187 7.59 -12.33 8.34
C LYS A 187 8.63 -12.20 9.45
N LYS A 188 8.20 -12.15 10.72
CA LYS A 188 9.05 -12.01 11.90
C LYS A 188 8.51 -12.83 13.07
N GLN A 189 9.41 -13.33 13.91
CA GLN A 189 9.06 -13.93 15.21
C GLN A 189 9.18 -12.87 16.32
N PRO A 190 8.33 -12.92 17.37
CA PRO A 190 8.40 -12.00 18.50
C PRO A 190 9.78 -12.00 19.16
N MET A 191 10.23 -10.83 19.59
CA MET A 191 11.51 -10.72 20.28
C MET A 191 11.43 -11.26 21.71
N ALA A 192 12.45 -12.00 22.14
CA ALA A 192 12.52 -12.56 23.49
C ALA A 192 13.61 -11.85 24.31
N PHE A 193 13.31 -11.60 25.58
CA PHE A 193 14.28 -11.09 26.56
C PHE A 193 14.50 -12.17 27.62
N LEU A 194 15.74 -12.61 27.73
CA LEU A 194 16.18 -13.63 28.68
C LEU A 194 16.95 -12.94 29.79
N ILE A 195 16.54 -13.16 31.03
CA ILE A 195 17.21 -12.62 32.21
C ILE A 195 17.97 -13.76 32.88
N ASP A 196 19.19 -13.49 33.30
CA ASP A 196 20.11 -14.51 33.85
C ASP A 196 19.73 -15.02 35.25
N GLN A 197 18.87 -14.30 35.96
CA GLN A 197 18.45 -14.59 37.33
C GLN A 197 16.93 -14.66 37.44
N GLU A 198 16.40 -15.71 38.08
CA GLU A 198 14.97 -15.85 38.37
C GLU A 198 14.54 -15.10 39.64
N GLU A 199 15.45 -14.94 40.59
CA GLU A 199 15.25 -14.20 41.83
C GLU A 199 16.56 -13.53 42.29
N ILE A 200 16.45 -12.45 43.07
CA ILE A 200 17.58 -11.76 43.69
C ILE A 200 17.45 -11.90 45.20
N HIS A 201 18.43 -12.53 45.85
CA HIS A 201 18.55 -12.59 47.31
C HIS A 201 19.80 -11.83 47.76
N ILE A 202 19.63 -10.87 48.68
CA ILE A 202 20.74 -10.05 49.19
C ILE A 202 20.75 -10.11 50.72
N ASP A 203 21.84 -10.62 51.29
CA ASP A 203 22.12 -10.55 52.72
C ASP A 203 22.84 -9.24 53.04
N PHE A 204 22.11 -8.28 53.63
CA PHE A 204 22.62 -6.94 53.90
C PHE A 204 23.36 -6.89 55.24
N THR A 205 24.70 -6.88 55.18
CA THR A 205 25.62 -6.84 56.34
C THR A 205 26.16 -5.43 56.64
N GLY A 206 25.51 -4.38 56.10
CA GLY A 206 25.90 -2.98 56.30
C GLY A 206 26.78 -2.37 55.20
N LEU A 207 27.27 -3.17 54.24
CA LEU A 207 27.97 -2.70 53.03
C LEU A 207 27.03 -2.72 51.82
N THR A 208 26.93 -1.60 51.11
CA THR A 208 26.16 -1.50 49.87
C THR A 208 27.00 -1.94 48.68
N HIS A 209 26.51 -2.94 47.94
CA HIS A 209 27.06 -3.35 46.66
C HIS A 209 25.95 -3.31 45.60
N ASP A 210 26.28 -2.82 44.41
CA ASP A 210 25.39 -2.88 43.25
C ASP A 210 25.29 -4.33 42.80
N ASN A 211 24.09 -4.92 42.80
CA ASN A 211 23.90 -6.26 42.24
C ASN A 211 23.68 -6.16 40.73
N GLY A 212 24.42 -6.96 39.95
CA GLY A 212 24.34 -6.95 38.49
C GLY A 212 23.25 -7.87 37.98
N LEU A 213 22.46 -7.40 37.03
CA LEU A 213 21.47 -8.19 36.29
C LEU A 213 21.83 -8.17 34.80
N LEU A 214 21.93 -9.35 34.18
CA LEU A 214 22.25 -9.49 32.75
C LEU A 214 20.97 -9.80 31.97
N ILE A 215 20.63 -8.91 31.04
CA ILE A 215 19.47 -9.06 30.15
C ILE A 215 19.98 -9.34 28.75
N THR A 216 19.60 -10.49 28.19
CA THR A 216 19.97 -10.92 26.83
C THR A 216 18.78 -10.83 25.89
N ARG A 217 18.94 -10.08 24.81
CA ARG A 217 17.96 -9.90 23.71
C ARG A 217 18.15 -10.99 22.66
N ASN A 218 17.07 -11.69 22.28
CA ASN A 218 17.06 -12.67 21.20
C ASN A 218 16.03 -12.27 20.12
N GLY A 219 16.52 -11.99 18.91
CA GLY A 219 15.75 -11.45 17.79
C GLY A 219 16.32 -10.12 17.28
N TRP A 220 15.57 -9.47 16.40
CA TRP A 220 15.87 -8.16 15.82
C TRP A 220 14.61 -7.28 15.88
N GLY A 221 14.70 -5.97 15.61
CA GLY A 221 13.56 -5.05 15.58
C GLY A 221 13.31 -4.31 16.89
N TYR A 222 12.04 -4.17 17.29
CA TYR A 222 11.65 -3.34 18.43
C TYR A 222 12.25 -3.83 19.76
N SER A 223 13.05 -2.96 20.39
CA SER A 223 13.94 -3.36 21.49
C SER A 223 13.74 -2.61 22.80
N HIS A 224 12.73 -1.76 22.86
CA HIS A 224 12.43 -1.02 24.07
C HIS A 224 11.85 -1.95 25.16
N LEU A 225 12.45 -1.90 26.35
CA LEU A 225 12.02 -2.65 27.54
C LEU A 225 12.01 -1.71 28.75
N LYS A 226 10.87 -1.63 29.44
CA LYS A 226 10.69 -0.82 30.65
C LYS A 226 10.93 -1.68 31.89
N ALA A 227 11.58 -1.12 32.90
CA ALA A 227 11.76 -1.74 34.20
C ALA A 227 11.01 -0.93 35.27
N GLU A 228 10.08 -1.57 35.96
CA GLU A 228 9.32 -1.02 37.08
C GLU A 228 9.71 -1.74 38.37
N VAL A 229 9.55 -1.07 39.51
CA VAL A 229 9.98 -1.59 40.80
C VAL A 229 8.83 -1.51 41.78
N ASP A 230 8.59 -2.61 42.48
CA ASP A 230 7.66 -2.71 43.60
C ASP A 230 8.48 -3.01 44.87
N GLY A 231 8.59 -2.02 45.75
CA GLY A 231 9.52 -2.01 46.89
C GLY A 231 10.32 -0.71 46.92
N ASP A 232 10.06 0.15 47.90
CA ASP A 232 10.66 1.48 48.02
C ASP A 232 12.16 1.45 48.39
N PHE A 233 12.67 0.29 48.81
CA PHE A 233 14.08 0.01 49.09
C PHE A 233 14.91 -0.36 47.85
N ILE A 234 14.30 -0.55 46.67
CA ILE A 234 15.00 -0.94 45.43
C ILE A 234 15.12 0.27 44.51
N ALA A 235 16.29 0.46 43.91
CA ALA A 235 16.53 1.46 42.87
C ALA A 235 17.33 0.85 41.71
N LEU A 236 17.02 1.25 40.49
CA LEU A 236 17.74 0.81 39.28
C LEU A 236 18.62 1.95 38.78
N ASP A 237 19.73 1.61 38.14
CA ASP A 237 20.53 2.59 37.39
C ASP A 237 19.87 2.99 36.06
N LYS A 238 19.04 2.11 35.49
CA LYS A 238 18.24 2.32 34.27
C LYS A 238 16.81 1.82 34.49
N TYR A 239 15.83 2.62 34.07
CA TYR A 239 14.40 2.25 34.09
C TYR A 239 13.84 1.99 32.68
N GLU A 240 14.57 2.41 31.65
CA GLU A 240 14.23 2.18 30.25
C GLU A 240 15.47 1.66 29.53
N LEU A 241 15.29 0.58 28.77
CA LEU A 241 16.33 -0.09 28.01
C LEU A 241 15.98 0.04 26.53
N SER A 242 16.73 0.87 25.80
CA SER A 242 16.65 1.02 24.35
C SER A 242 17.77 0.24 23.66
N GLU A 243 17.84 0.26 22.33
CA GLU A 243 18.92 -0.35 21.56
C GLU A 243 20.32 0.11 22.01
N GLU A 244 20.47 1.39 22.36
CA GLU A 244 21.73 1.97 22.88
C GLU A 244 22.18 1.37 24.21
N SER A 245 21.25 0.74 24.96
CA SER A 245 21.58 0.08 26.22
C SER A 245 22.20 -1.31 26.04
N PHE A 246 22.12 -1.90 24.85
CA PHE A 246 22.64 -3.23 24.56
C PHE A 246 23.99 -3.16 23.83
N SER A 247 25.01 -3.79 24.40
CA SER A 247 26.28 -4.04 23.71
C SER A 247 26.15 -5.34 22.92
N GLY A 248 25.73 -5.25 21.67
CA GLY A 248 25.36 -6.42 20.85
C GLY A 248 23.98 -6.97 21.25
N SER A 249 23.95 -8.11 21.94
CA SER A 249 22.70 -8.72 22.45
C SER A 249 22.54 -8.64 23.97
N SER A 250 23.49 -8.06 24.69
CA SER A 250 23.51 -8.10 26.16
C SER A 250 23.50 -6.69 26.78
N CYS A 251 22.64 -6.49 27.78
CA CYS A 251 22.58 -5.29 28.61
C CYS A 251 22.86 -5.66 30.07
N HIS A 252 23.78 -4.93 30.70
CA HIS A 252 24.05 -5.04 32.13
C HIS A 252 23.34 -3.90 32.86
N MET A 253 22.50 -4.23 33.83
CA MET A 253 21.77 -3.29 34.67
C MET A 253 22.18 -3.48 36.13
N LYS A 254 22.20 -2.40 36.91
CA LYS A 254 22.58 -2.43 38.33
C LYS A 254 21.38 -2.19 39.23
N VAL A 255 21.18 -3.11 40.16
CA VAL A 255 20.19 -3.00 41.23
C VAL A 255 20.88 -2.46 42.48
N ARG A 256 20.40 -1.30 42.95
CA ARG A 256 20.91 -0.59 44.13
C ARG A 256 19.89 -0.65 45.27
N LEU A 257 20.40 -0.78 46.49
CA LEU A 257 19.58 -0.75 47.70
C LEU A 257 19.56 0.63 48.33
N ARG A 258 18.37 1.13 48.66
CA ARG A 258 18.16 2.35 49.46
C ARG A 258 18.12 1.98 50.93
N THR A 259 19.28 2.04 51.57
CA THR A 259 19.48 1.58 52.95
C THR A 259 18.56 2.24 53.97
N GLU A 260 18.16 3.49 53.74
CA GLU A 260 17.25 4.27 54.57
C GLU A 260 15.80 3.77 54.56
N LYS A 261 15.45 2.87 53.65
CA LYS A 261 14.11 2.26 53.50
C LYS A 261 14.05 0.80 53.98
N LEU A 262 15.18 0.23 54.37
CA LEU A 262 15.27 -1.15 54.85
C LEU A 262 14.87 -1.25 56.32
N HIS A 263 14.03 -2.23 56.67
CA HIS A 263 13.73 -2.59 58.06
C HIS A 263 14.39 -3.92 58.46
N GLU A 264 14.52 -4.18 59.76
CA GLU A 264 15.07 -5.44 60.30
C GLU A 264 14.23 -6.65 59.83
N GLY A 265 14.90 -7.74 59.44
CA GLY A 265 14.26 -8.93 58.86
C GLY A 265 14.22 -8.93 57.32
N ASN A 266 13.25 -9.64 56.74
CA ASN A 266 13.13 -9.79 55.29
C ASN A 266 12.29 -8.67 54.68
N ASN A 267 12.87 -7.96 53.71
CA ASN A 267 12.22 -6.96 52.90
C ASN A 267 11.93 -7.60 51.53
N PHE A 268 10.65 -7.64 51.14
CA PHE A 268 10.21 -8.25 49.89
C PHE A 268 9.84 -7.16 48.87
N GLY A 269 10.36 -7.31 47.66
CA GLY A 269 10.03 -6.48 46.52
C GLY A 269 10.13 -7.26 45.22
N ARG A 270 9.95 -6.60 44.10
CA ARG A 270 10.14 -7.18 42.76
C ARG A 270 10.53 -6.12 41.75
N ILE A 271 11.22 -6.56 40.71
CA ILE A 271 11.48 -5.78 39.51
C ILE A 271 10.64 -6.39 38.38
N VAL A 272 9.85 -5.56 37.70
CA VAL A 272 8.98 -5.97 36.60
C VAL A 272 9.54 -5.41 35.31
N PHE A 273 10.03 -6.28 34.43
CA PHE A 273 10.42 -5.93 33.07
C PHE A 273 9.20 -6.10 32.18
N SER A 274 8.80 -5.05 31.48
CA SER A 274 7.66 -5.10 30.59
C SER A 274 7.88 -4.30 29.32
N ASN A 275 7.32 -4.81 28.23
CA ASN A 275 7.02 -4.04 27.05
C ASN A 275 5.67 -4.53 26.49
N ALA A 276 5.36 -4.14 25.25
CA ALA A 276 4.13 -4.54 24.59
C ALA A 276 3.97 -6.07 24.46
N PHE A 277 5.06 -6.82 24.33
CA PHE A 277 5.06 -8.25 24.00
C PHE A 277 5.43 -9.17 25.19
N VAL A 278 6.24 -8.68 26.13
CA VAL A 278 6.85 -9.47 27.21
C VAL A 278 6.59 -8.81 28.54
N ARG A 279 6.29 -9.63 29.57
CA ARG A 279 6.23 -9.21 30.98
C ARG A 279 6.89 -10.28 31.84
N THR A 280 7.98 -9.92 32.50
CA THR A 280 8.77 -10.80 33.37
C THR A 280 8.94 -10.14 34.73
N GLU A 281 8.70 -10.89 35.81
CA GLU A 281 8.83 -10.40 37.18
C GLU A 281 10.01 -11.12 37.86
N ILE A 282 10.88 -10.38 38.52
CA ILE A 282 12.00 -10.90 39.32
C ILE A 282 11.76 -10.52 40.78
N PRO A 283 11.47 -11.48 41.66
CA PRO A 283 11.40 -11.23 43.09
C PRO A 283 12.76 -10.78 43.64
N VAL A 284 12.74 -9.80 44.54
CA VAL A 284 13.91 -9.30 45.25
C VAL A 284 13.66 -9.44 46.74
N THR A 285 14.50 -10.21 47.43
CA THR A 285 14.47 -10.38 48.87
C THR A 285 15.74 -9.84 49.48
N VAL A 286 15.61 -8.90 50.42
CA VAL A 286 16.74 -8.33 51.16
C VAL A 286 16.59 -8.68 52.63
N SER A 287 17.53 -9.48 53.13
CA SER A 287 17.59 -9.90 54.53
C SER A 287 18.51 -8.95 55.29
N VAL A 288 17.97 -8.18 56.23
CA VAL A 288 18.69 -7.12 56.96
C VAL A 288 18.90 -7.57 58.40
N GLU A 289 20.17 -7.75 58.76
CA GLU A 289 20.60 -8.10 60.11
C GLU A 289 21.35 -6.91 60.74
N LEU A 290 20.68 -6.15 61.60
CA LEU A 290 21.26 -4.97 62.28
C LEU A 290 22.04 -5.32 63.57
N ASN A 291 22.15 -6.60 63.92
CA ASN A 291 22.88 -7.07 65.09
C ASN A 291 23.74 -8.29 64.69
N ASP A 292 25.04 -8.27 65.02
CA ASP A 292 26.02 -9.38 64.94
C ASP A 292 25.66 -10.62 65.78
N LYS A 293 24.38 -10.83 66.08
CA LYS A 293 23.84 -12.01 66.74
C LYS A 293 22.87 -12.66 65.79
N HIS A 294 23.37 -13.53 64.92
CA HIS A 294 22.53 -14.58 64.39
C HIS A 294 21.78 -15.22 65.57
N PRO A 295 20.44 -15.36 65.54
CA PRO A 295 19.83 -16.46 66.26
C PRO A 295 20.52 -17.70 65.70
N THR A 296 21.37 -18.33 66.51
CA THR A 296 22.07 -19.56 66.13
C THR A 296 21.07 -20.56 65.53
N ALA A 297 21.53 -21.48 64.69
CA ALA A 297 20.69 -22.60 64.24
C ALA A 297 19.93 -23.23 65.44
N ASP A 298 20.57 -23.25 66.61
CA ASP A 298 19.99 -23.63 67.89
C ASP A 298 18.81 -22.75 68.31
N TYR A 299 18.87 -21.42 68.24
CA TYR A 299 17.72 -20.55 68.58
C TYR A 299 16.51 -20.80 67.67
N GLN A 300 16.74 -20.93 66.36
CA GLN A 300 15.66 -21.22 65.41
C GLN A 300 15.06 -22.60 65.67
N GLU A 301 15.90 -23.61 65.93
CA GLU A 301 15.45 -24.95 66.26
C GLU A 301 14.75 -25.00 67.62
N LYS A 302 15.22 -24.25 68.64
CA LYS A 302 14.52 -24.09 69.94
C LYS A 302 13.11 -23.53 69.73
N LYS A 303 12.92 -22.54 68.84
CA LYS A 303 11.59 -21.97 68.52
C LYS A 303 10.73 -22.96 67.74
N ASN A 304 11.30 -23.68 66.78
CA ASN A 304 10.61 -24.72 66.00
C ASN A 304 10.11 -25.86 66.90
N LEU A 305 10.95 -26.35 67.81
CA LEU A 305 10.58 -27.40 68.78
C LEU A 305 9.44 -26.95 69.71
N LYS A 306 9.42 -25.68 70.14
CA LYS A 306 8.28 -25.11 70.91
C LYS A 306 6.97 -25.12 70.10
N VAL A 307 7.03 -24.75 68.82
CA VAL A 307 5.86 -24.82 67.93
C VAL A 307 5.40 -26.26 67.73
N GLN A 308 6.32 -27.21 67.56
CA GLN A 308 6.00 -28.63 67.48
C GLN A 308 5.31 -29.12 68.76
N LEU A 309 5.82 -28.74 69.94
CA LEU A 309 5.22 -29.09 71.23
C LEU A 309 3.75 -28.64 71.33
N VAL A 310 3.48 -27.39 70.93
CA VAL A 310 2.11 -26.83 70.90
C VAL A 310 1.24 -27.56 69.88
N LYS A 311 1.75 -27.90 68.69
CA LYS A 311 0.99 -28.64 67.65
C LYS A 311 0.62 -30.05 68.09
N VAL A 312 1.54 -30.78 68.73
CA VAL A 312 1.23 -32.14 69.23
C VAL A 312 0.22 -32.07 70.38
N TYR A 313 0.35 -31.08 71.28
CA TYR A 313 -0.65 -30.83 72.32
C TYR A 313 -2.03 -30.45 71.76
N GLU A 314 -2.08 -29.58 70.75
CA GLU A 314 -3.30 -29.22 70.02
C GLU A 314 -3.95 -30.47 69.40
N GLY A 315 -3.17 -31.33 68.74
CA GLY A 315 -3.65 -32.59 68.16
C GLY A 315 -4.27 -33.53 69.21
N TYR A 316 -3.66 -33.60 70.39
CA TYR A 316 -4.18 -34.41 71.51
C TYR A 316 -5.49 -33.86 72.05
N ARG A 317 -5.53 -32.56 72.36
CA ARG A 317 -6.74 -31.90 72.90
C ARG A 317 -7.89 -31.88 71.88
N CYS A 318 -7.59 -31.80 70.58
CA CYS A 318 -8.58 -31.96 69.50
C CYS A 318 -9.05 -33.41 69.29
N LYS A 319 -8.57 -34.39 70.09
CA LYS A 319 -8.84 -35.83 69.95
C LYS A 319 -8.39 -36.44 68.62
N LYS A 320 -7.45 -35.79 67.91
CA LYS A 320 -6.90 -36.29 66.62
C LYS A 320 -5.80 -37.32 66.80
N ILE A 321 -5.09 -37.28 67.93
CA ILE A 321 -4.11 -38.29 68.32
C ILE A 321 -4.46 -38.85 69.70
N SER A 322 -4.11 -40.11 69.94
CA SER A 322 -4.32 -40.73 71.25
C SER A 322 -3.30 -40.22 72.29
N SER A 323 -3.65 -40.36 73.57
CA SER A 323 -2.74 -40.01 74.68
C SER A 323 -1.38 -40.71 74.58
N ARG A 324 -1.33 -41.97 74.10
CA ARG A 324 -0.08 -42.72 73.90
C ARG A 324 0.81 -42.10 72.81
N VAL A 325 0.21 -41.68 71.69
CA VAL A 325 0.93 -41.03 70.59
C VAL A 325 1.43 -39.65 71.00
N TRP A 326 0.61 -38.89 71.73
CA TRP A 326 1.01 -37.59 72.29
C TRP A 326 2.22 -37.72 73.22
N LEU A 327 2.20 -38.66 74.17
CA LEU A 327 3.32 -38.91 75.08
C LEU A 327 4.59 -39.35 74.32
N SER A 328 4.46 -40.18 73.29
CA SER A 328 5.60 -40.60 72.45
C SER A 328 6.22 -39.43 71.69
N GLU A 329 5.42 -38.65 70.95
CA GLU A 329 5.92 -37.52 70.15
C GLU A 329 6.44 -36.38 71.03
N THR A 330 5.78 -36.09 72.15
CA THR A 330 6.27 -35.13 73.15
C THR A 330 7.63 -35.57 73.69
N GLY A 331 7.81 -36.85 74.02
CA GLY A 331 9.10 -37.38 74.48
C GLY A 331 10.22 -37.22 73.45
N LYS A 332 9.94 -37.41 72.15
CA LYS A 332 10.91 -37.15 71.06
C LYS A 332 11.29 -35.68 70.97
N ILE A 333 10.32 -34.77 71.08
CA ILE A 333 10.56 -33.32 71.05
C ILE A 333 11.41 -32.89 72.25
N ILE A 334 11.07 -33.36 73.46
CA ILE A 334 11.84 -33.07 74.68
C ILE A 334 13.27 -33.61 74.60
N SER A 335 13.47 -34.81 74.05
CA SER A 335 14.81 -35.36 73.82
C SER A 335 15.65 -34.48 72.88
N ARG A 336 15.05 -33.94 71.81
CA ARG A 336 15.71 -32.97 70.92
C ARG A 336 15.98 -31.63 71.60
N MET A 337 15.06 -31.13 72.41
CA MET A 337 15.26 -29.90 73.19
C MET A 337 16.46 -30.05 74.14
N ASN A 338 16.54 -31.16 74.89
CA ASN A 338 17.64 -31.43 75.80
C ASN A 338 18.97 -31.70 75.07
N ALA A 339 18.95 -32.19 73.83
CA ALA A 339 20.16 -32.33 73.01
C ALA A 339 20.75 -30.98 72.56
N ILE A 340 19.92 -29.94 72.47
CA ILE A 340 20.36 -28.57 72.13
C ILE A 340 20.89 -27.85 73.37
N ASP A 341 20.15 -27.91 74.48
CA ASP A 341 20.54 -27.24 75.73
C ASP A 341 19.85 -27.90 76.93
N ASP A 342 20.57 -28.80 77.61
CA ASP A 342 20.07 -29.52 78.80
C ASP A 342 20.06 -28.67 80.08
N LYS A 343 20.70 -27.49 80.05
CA LYS A 343 20.76 -26.55 81.18
C LYS A 343 19.67 -25.48 81.11
N ASP A 344 19.08 -25.26 79.93
CA ASP A 344 17.95 -24.35 79.75
C ASP A 344 16.83 -24.66 80.74
N LEU A 345 16.47 -23.65 81.54
CA LEU A 345 15.50 -23.80 82.63
C LEU A 345 14.10 -24.15 82.09
N GLU A 346 13.69 -23.57 80.97
CA GLU A 346 12.37 -23.83 80.37
C GLU A 346 12.29 -25.27 79.84
N PHE A 347 13.37 -25.79 79.25
CA PHE A 347 13.44 -27.18 78.78
C PHE A 347 13.47 -28.19 79.92
N ARG A 348 14.14 -27.87 81.03
CA ARG A 348 14.06 -28.69 82.25
C ARG A 348 12.66 -28.71 82.83
N LEU A 349 11.94 -27.59 82.83
CA LEU A 349 10.53 -27.56 83.27
C LEU A 349 9.63 -28.34 82.31
N TYR A 350 9.83 -28.27 80.98
CA TYR A 350 9.11 -29.12 80.04
C TYR A 350 9.41 -30.61 80.22
N THR A 351 10.66 -30.96 80.55
CA THR A 351 11.08 -32.32 80.89
C THR A 351 10.40 -32.81 82.17
N ALA A 352 10.34 -31.97 83.21
CA ALA A 352 9.59 -32.28 84.44
C ALA A 352 8.11 -32.48 84.14
N HIS A 353 7.49 -31.60 83.35
CA HIS A 353 6.08 -31.72 82.94
C HIS A 353 5.82 -33.02 82.17
N TYR A 354 6.74 -33.41 81.28
CA TYR A 354 6.66 -34.68 80.56
C TYR A 354 6.72 -35.89 81.50
N TYR A 355 7.65 -35.93 82.46
CA TYR A 355 7.73 -37.04 83.42
C TYR A 355 6.51 -37.13 84.33
N ILE A 356 5.98 -35.99 84.79
CA ILE A 356 4.75 -35.93 85.59
C ILE A 356 3.58 -36.49 84.79
N THR A 357 3.39 -36.04 83.55
CA THR A 357 2.28 -36.50 82.67
C THR A 357 2.44 -37.94 82.19
N ALA A 358 3.67 -38.47 82.12
CA ALA A 358 3.96 -39.88 81.85
C ALA A 358 3.81 -40.80 83.07
N GLY A 359 3.42 -40.27 84.24
CA GLY A 359 3.22 -41.03 85.49
C GLY A 359 4.49 -41.28 86.30
N ARG A 360 5.64 -40.73 85.90
CA ARG A 360 6.95 -40.81 86.58
C ARG A 360 7.16 -39.60 87.50
N VAL A 361 6.22 -39.40 88.43
CA VAL A 361 6.11 -38.17 89.25
C VAL A 361 7.36 -37.89 90.09
N ASN A 362 8.02 -38.92 90.64
CA ASN A 362 9.21 -38.75 91.48
C ASN A 362 10.39 -38.13 90.71
N GLU A 363 10.54 -38.46 89.43
CA GLU A 363 11.62 -37.92 88.59
C GLU A 363 11.32 -36.49 88.17
N GLY A 364 10.05 -36.19 87.85
CA GLY A 364 9.61 -34.82 87.62
C GLY A 364 9.83 -33.94 88.85
N LYS A 365 9.47 -34.44 90.04
CA LYS A 365 9.69 -33.75 91.32
C LYS A 365 11.18 -33.51 91.59
N TRP A 366 12.03 -34.50 91.33
CA TRP A 366 13.48 -34.34 91.48
C TRP A 366 14.03 -33.20 90.61
N ILE A 367 13.58 -33.09 89.35
CA ILE A 367 13.97 -31.98 88.46
C ILE A 367 13.46 -30.64 89.00
N LEU A 368 12.22 -30.57 89.50
CA LEU A 368 11.64 -29.36 90.08
C LEU A 368 12.39 -28.90 91.33
N ASP A 369 12.71 -29.79 92.26
CA ASP A 369 13.44 -29.45 93.50
C ASP A 369 14.81 -28.82 93.19
N HIS A 370 15.50 -29.29 92.12
CA HIS A 370 16.78 -28.73 91.67
C HIS A 370 16.64 -27.45 90.86
N ALA A 371 15.46 -27.19 90.28
CA ALA A 371 15.16 -25.96 89.53
C ALA A 371 14.55 -24.84 90.40
N ALA A 372 14.19 -25.11 91.65
CA ALA A 372 13.40 -24.21 92.51
C ALA A 372 14.00 -22.81 92.69
N LYS A 373 15.31 -22.73 92.97
CA LYS A 373 16.00 -21.45 93.17
C LYS A 373 16.16 -20.68 91.86
N GLU A 374 16.54 -21.38 90.79
CA GLU A 374 16.72 -20.79 89.47
C GLU A 374 15.39 -20.31 88.86
N ALA A 375 14.27 -20.99 89.15
CA ALA A 375 12.93 -20.56 88.75
C ALA A 375 12.46 -19.32 89.49
N LEU A 376 12.81 -19.15 90.78
CA LEU A 376 12.49 -17.95 91.55
C LEU A 376 13.30 -16.73 91.07
N ASP A 377 14.57 -16.94 90.71
CA ASP A 377 15.49 -15.89 90.25
C ASP A 377 15.37 -15.63 88.73
N ALA A 378 14.46 -16.32 88.02
CA ALA A 378 14.29 -16.19 86.58
C ALA A 378 13.76 -14.79 86.17
N PRO A 379 14.21 -14.24 85.02
CA PRO A 379 13.73 -12.95 84.55
C PRO A 379 12.26 -13.03 84.13
N GLY A 380 11.40 -12.31 84.84
CA GLY A 380 9.96 -12.25 84.61
C GLY A 380 9.19 -13.38 85.28
N ASP A 381 7.89 -13.18 85.47
CA ASP A 381 7.10 -14.03 86.36
C ASP A 381 6.56 -15.32 85.69
N THR A 382 6.74 -15.50 84.37
CA THR A 382 6.11 -16.59 83.61
C THR A 382 6.74 -17.96 83.91
N ILE A 383 8.08 -18.03 83.96
CA ILE A 383 8.81 -19.28 84.23
C ILE A 383 8.59 -19.72 85.67
N TYR A 384 8.63 -18.77 86.61
CA TYR A 384 8.31 -19.03 88.01
C TYR A 384 6.86 -19.53 88.20
N SER A 385 5.91 -18.90 87.50
CA SER A 385 4.50 -19.33 87.53
C SER A 385 4.33 -20.75 86.98
N TYR A 386 5.07 -21.11 85.93
CA TYR A 386 5.05 -22.47 85.38
C TYR A 386 5.66 -23.50 86.32
N TYR A 387 6.77 -23.15 87.00
CA TYR A 387 7.34 -23.98 88.06
C TYR A 387 6.33 -24.22 89.20
N LEU A 388 5.69 -23.16 89.70
CA LEU A 388 4.67 -23.22 90.75
C LEU A 388 3.52 -24.17 90.38
N TYR A 389 3.03 -24.08 89.14
CA TYR A 389 2.02 -25.01 88.62
C TYR A 389 2.51 -26.47 88.58
N LEU A 390 3.73 -26.74 88.10
CA LEU A 390 4.25 -28.10 88.07
C LEU A 390 4.48 -28.67 89.48
N SER A 391 4.85 -27.82 90.44
CA SER A 391 4.95 -28.18 91.86
C SER A 391 3.61 -28.55 92.48
N SER A 392 2.50 -27.90 92.09
CA SER A 392 1.17 -28.28 92.55
C SER A 392 0.76 -29.66 92.03
N LEU A 393 1.10 -30.02 90.80
CA LEU A 393 0.84 -31.35 90.23
C LEU A 393 1.60 -32.49 90.94
N CYS A 394 2.72 -32.20 91.60
CA CYS A 394 3.53 -33.17 92.35
C CYS A 394 3.12 -33.34 93.82
N SER A 395 2.33 -32.40 94.38
CA SER A 395 1.90 -32.43 95.77
C SER A 395 0.48 -32.98 95.91
N LYS A 396 0.20 -33.68 97.01
CA LYS A 396 -1.16 -34.15 97.38
C LYS A 396 -1.69 -33.45 98.63
N GLU A 397 -0.97 -32.45 99.14
CA GLU A 397 -1.34 -31.69 100.34
C GLU A 397 -2.07 -30.40 99.95
N ASP A 398 -3.35 -30.29 100.34
CA ASP A 398 -4.20 -29.14 100.02
C ASP A 398 -3.62 -27.81 100.54
N SER A 399 -2.88 -27.84 101.65
CA SER A 399 -2.19 -26.64 102.20
C SER A 399 -1.14 -26.08 101.24
N VAL A 400 -0.39 -26.95 100.55
CA VAL A 400 0.63 -26.58 99.59
C VAL A 400 -0.01 -26.08 98.30
N ILE A 401 -1.09 -26.72 97.85
CA ILE A 401 -1.83 -26.31 96.65
C ILE A 401 -2.45 -24.92 96.86
N ASN A 402 -3.03 -24.65 98.04
CA ASN A 402 -3.61 -23.35 98.37
C ASN A 402 -2.56 -22.23 98.46
N ASP A 403 -1.39 -22.47 99.08
CA ASP A 403 -0.28 -21.49 99.10
C ASP A 403 0.24 -21.18 97.68
N ILE A 404 0.35 -22.20 96.82
CA ILE A 404 0.71 -22.01 95.41
C ILE A 404 -0.37 -21.21 94.66
N SER A 405 -1.65 -21.48 94.93
CA SER A 405 -2.78 -20.76 94.34
C SER A 405 -2.76 -19.26 94.69
N GLU A 406 -2.63 -18.92 95.99
CA GLU A 406 -2.55 -17.52 96.44
C GLU A 406 -1.37 -16.77 95.82
N ARG A 407 -0.21 -17.44 95.69
CA ARG A 407 0.97 -16.86 95.05
C ARG A 407 0.75 -16.61 93.56
N LEU A 408 0.17 -17.57 92.83
CA LEU A 408 -0.15 -17.41 91.41
C LEU A 408 -1.17 -16.30 91.17
N GLU A 409 -2.20 -16.16 92.03
CA GLU A 409 -3.13 -15.04 91.96
C GLU A 409 -2.44 -13.68 92.16
N GLY A 410 -1.55 -13.59 93.16
CA GLY A 410 -0.78 -12.37 93.42
C GLY A 410 0.18 -12.01 92.28
N ILE A 411 0.70 -13.01 91.57
CA ILE A 411 1.52 -12.81 90.36
C ILE A 411 0.64 -12.36 89.18
N PHE A 412 -0.53 -12.98 88.98
CA PHE A 412 -1.42 -12.63 87.88
C PHE A 412 -1.98 -11.21 88.00
N ARG A 413 -2.33 -10.74 89.21
CA ARG A 413 -2.77 -9.35 89.44
C ARG A 413 -1.74 -8.30 89.01
N ARG A 414 -0.45 -8.65 89.01
CA ARG A 414 0.65 -7.79 88.56
C ARG A 414 0.93 -7.91 87.06
N ASN A 415 0.47 -8.98 86.41
CA ASN A 415 0.69 -9.29 85.00
C ASN A 415 -0.63 -9.73 84.30
N PRO A 416 -1.67 -8.86 84.27
CA PRO A 416 -3.01 -9.25 83.81
C PRO A 416 -3.11 -9.58 82.31
N ASP A 417 -2.15 -9.12 81.50
CA ASP A 417 -2.05 -9.36 80.06
C ASP A 417 -1.30 -10.66 79.70
N ASN A 418 -0.72 -11.34 80.69
CA ASN A 418 0.06 -12.56 80.46
C ASN A 418 -0.84 -13.81 80.44
N TRP A 419 -1.24 -14.19 79.23
CA TRP A 419 -2.13 -15.33 79.01
C TRP A 419 -1.63 -16.68 79.56
N ARG A 420 -0.30 -16.88 79.68
CA ARG A 420 0.25 -18.14 80.20
C ARG A 420 -0.02 -18.26 81.69
N ILE A 421 0.15 -17.16 82.42
CA ILE A 421 -0.14 -17.10 83.86
C ILE A 421 -1.64 -17.26 84.09
N ALA A 422 -2.48 -16.58 83.29
CA ALA A 422 -3.93 -16.75 83.31
C ALA A 422 -4.36 -18.21 83.07
N TRP A 423 -3.76 -18.88 82.08
CA TRP A 423 -4.05 -20.28 81.74
C TRP A 423 -3.64 -21.25 82.85
N LEU A 424 -2.46 -21.07 83.45
CA LEU A 424 -2.00 -21.91 84.57
C LEU A 424 -2.87 -21.75 85.82
N LEU A 425 -3.33 -20.53 86.11
CA LEU A 425 -4.18 -20.24 87.26
C LEU A 425 -5.51 -21.03 87.21
N GLN A 426 -6.03 -21.32 86.02
CA GLN A 426 -7.26 -22.10 85.83
C GLN A 426 -7.17 -23.55 86.33
N TYR A 427 -5.96 -24.10 86.47
CA TYR A 427 -5.73 -25.48 86.92
C TYR A 427 -5.34 -25.61 88.40
N VAL A 428 -5.04 -24.50 89.09
CA VAL A 428 -4.55 -24.51 90.48
C VAL A 428 -5.59 -23.98 91.47
N SER A 429 -6.48 -23.08 91.06
CA SER A 429 -7.43 -22.40 91.96
C SER A 429 -8.84 -23.02 91.90
N ASP A 430 -9.37 -23.46 93.06
CA ASP A 430 -10.71 -24.06 93.18
C ASP A 430 -11.87 -23.06 92.93
N ASP A 431 -11.66 -21.77 93.24
CA ASP A 431 -12.64 -20.68 93.04
C ASP A 431 -12.78 -20.24 91.56
N SER A 432 -11.75 -20.50 90.75
CA SER A 432 -11.76 -20.33 89.28
C SER A 432 -12.25 -21.59 88.56
N ALA A 433 -12.12 -22.75 89.20
CA ALA A 433 -12.44 -24.05 88.62
C ALA A 433 -13.95 -24.33 88.54
N SER A 434 -14.77 -23.67 89.38
CA SER A 434 -16.12 -24.13 89.74
C SER A 434 -17.28 -23.50 88.97
N SER A 435 -17.08 -22.46 88.13
CA SER A 435 -18.16 -21.94 87.26
C SER A 435 -17.70 -21.67 85.82
N SER A 436 -18.30 -22.36 84.85
CA SER A 436 -18.00 -22.23 83.42
C SER A 436 -18.13 -20.79 82.87
N PRO A 437 -19.08 -19.93 83.32
CA PRO A 437 -19.16 -18.53 82.88
C PRO A 437 -18.00 -17.63 83.32
N ARG A 438 -17.42 -17.84 84.51
CA ARG A 438 -16.25 -17.06 84.96
C ARG A 438 -15.01 -17.38 84.15
N LYS A 439 -14.80 -18.66 83.82
CA LYS A 439 -13.73 -19.10 82.91
C LYS A 439 -13.87 -18.46 81.54
N TRP A 440 -15.09 -18.40 81.01
CA TRP A 440 -15.39 -17.76 79.73
C TRP A 440 -15.00 -16.27 79.72
N MET A 441 -15.41 -15.51 80.74
CA MET A 441 -15.07 -14.08 80.87
C MET A 441 -13.57 -13.83 80.98
N SER A 442 -12.85 -14.68 81.73
CA SER A 442 -11.39 -14.56 81.86
C SER A 442 -10.68 -14.80 80.51
N LEU A 443 -11.13 -15.78 79.72
CA LEU A 443 -10.57 -16.04 78.39
C LEU A 443 -10.89 -14.90 77.40
N GLU A 444 -12.08 -14.31 77.49
CA GLU A 444 -12.49 -13.13 76.70
C GLU A 444 -11.63 -11.91 77.03
N GLU A 445 -11.34 -11.68 78.31
CA GLU A 445 -10.46 -10.61 78.76
C GLU A 445 -9.04 -10.77 78.20
N GLN A 446 -8.48 -12.00 78.23
CA GLN A 446 -7.18 -12.28 77.62
C GLN A 446 -7.16 -12.05 76.10
N PHE A 447 -8.28 -12.34 75.42
CA PHE A 447 -8.43 -12.02 74.00
C PHE A 447 -8.45 -10.50 73.76
N SER A 448 -9.07 -9.72 74.64
CA SER A 448 -9.09 -8.26 74.56
C SER A 448 -7.71 -7.62 74.69
N PHE A 449 -6.80 -8.24 75.46
CA PHE A 449 -5.38 -7.85 75.54
C PHE A 449 -4.54 -8.25 74.30
N GLY A 450 -5.16 -8.77 73.24
CA GLY A 450 -4.48 -9.12 72.00
C GLY A 450 -3.92 -10.53 71.93
N CYS A 451 -4.21 -11.40 72.92
CA CYS A 451 -3.78 -12.79 72.86
C CYS A 451 -4.50 -13.56 71.73
N ARG A 452 -3.73 -14.25 70.89
CA ARG A 452 -4.23 -15.11 69.79
C ARG A 452 -3.66 -16.53 69.87
N SER A 453 -3.29 -16.98 71.07
CA SER A 453 -2.68 -18.29 71.30
C SER A 453 -3.66 -19.44 71.00
N PRO A 454 -3.27 -20.45 70.20
CA PRO A 454 -4.12 -21.63 69.94
C PRO A 454 -4.58 -22.36 71.19
N ILE A 455 -3.78 -22.31 72.26
CA ILE A 455 -4.11 -22.95 73.55
C ILE A 455 -5.34 -22.32 74.19
N LEU A 456 -5.46 -20.98 74.18
CA LEU A 456 -6.64 -20.32 74.72
C LEU A 456 -7.89 -20.62 73.89
N TYR A 457 -7.77 -20.65 72.56
CA TYR A 457 -8.88 -21.02 71.68
C TYR A 457 -9.35 -22.46 71.94
N LEU A 458 -8.44 -23.39 72.20
CA LEU A 458 -8.80 -24.76 72.59
C LEU A 458 -9.57 -24.80 73.90
N GLU A 459 -9.14 -24.07 74.94
CA GLU A 459 -9.86 -24.05 76.21
C GLU A 459 -11.24 -23.39 76.07
N ALA A 460 -11.33 -22.26 75.36
CA ALA A 460 -12.61 -21.61 75.09
C ALA A 460 -13.55 -22.52 74.28
N MET A 461 -13.01 -23.22 73.27
CA MET A 461 -13.79 -24.15 72.45
C MET A 461 -14.27 -25.38 73.24
N ASN A 462 -13.45 -25.91 74.15
CA ASN A 462 -13.85 -27.00 75.04
C ASN A 462 -15.00 -26.56 75.96
N LEU A 463 -14.94 -25.36 76.54
CA LEU A 463 -16.01 -24.80 77.35
C LEU A 463 -17.33 -24.68 76.56
N LEU A 464 -17.27 -24.20 75.31
CA LEU A 464 -18.46 -24.13 74.45
C LEU A 464 -19.03 -25.51 74.12
N ASN A 465 -18.16 -26.50 73.89
CA ASN A 465 -18.60 -27.87 73.59
C ASN A 465 -19.23 -28.57 74.81
N GLU A 466 -18.71 -28.32 76.01
CA GLU A 466 -19.23 -28.88 77.26
C GLU A 466 -20.52 -28.18 77.71
N THR A 467 -20.58 -26.85 77.60
CA THR A 467 -21.72 -26.03 78.00
C THR A 467 -22.11 -25.04 76.90
N PRO A 468 -22.89 -25.48 75.88
CA PRO A 468 -23.28 -24.61 74.76
C PRO A 468 -24.06 -23.35 75.16
N SER A 469 -24.78 -23.36 76.29
CA SER A 469 -25.60 -22.22 76.76
C SER A 469 -24.80 -20.98 77.15
N ILE A 470 -23.47 -21.09 77.29
CA ILE A 470 -22.57 -19.93 77.50
C ILE A 470 -22.52 -19.04 76.26
N LEU A 471 -22.68 -19.63 75.06
CA LEU A 471 -22.74 -18.88 73.82
C LEU A 471 -24.06 -18.12 73.76
N THR A 472 -24.02 -16.82 74.05
CA THR A 472 -25.21 -15.93 74.09
C THR A 472 -25.24 -14.93 72.93
N ARG A 473 -24.11 -14.69 72.27
CA ARG A 473 -23.92 -13.74 71.16
C ARG A 473 -22.88 -14.25 70.16
N LEU A 474 -22.70 -13.52 69.06
CA LEU A 474 -21.74 -13.82 67.99
C LEU A 474 -20.95 -12.55 67.64
N ASP A 475 -20.16 -12.04 68.58
CA ASP A 475 -19.25 -10.91 68.35
C ASP A 475 -17.84 -11.43 67.97
N ASP A 476 -16.84 -10.56 67.88
CA ASP A 476 -15.51 -10.94 67.38
C ASP A 476 -14.88 -12.11 68.16
N TYR A 477 -14.93 -12.09 69.49
CA TYR A 477 -14.32 -13.15 70.31
C TYR A 477 -14.95 -14.52 70.05
N GLU A 478 -16.28 -14.60 70.08
CA GLU A 478 -17.03 -15.82 69.79
C GLU A 478 -16.74 -16.33 68.37
N LEU A 479 -16.74 -15.44 67.37
CA LEU A 479 -16.47 -15.78 65.98
C LEU A 479 -15.04 -16.30 65.77
N TYR A 480 -14.03 -15.74 66.44
CA TYR A 480 -12.65 -16.23 66.35
C TYR A 480 -12.51 -17.65 66.93
N ILE A 481 -13.16 -17.93 68.05
CA ILE A 481 -13.13 -19.26 68.68
C ILE A 481 -13.86 -20.27 67.84
N LEU A 482 -15.06 -19.93 67.36
CA LEU A 482 -15.86 -20.80 66.52
C LEU A 482 -15.20 -21.05 65.15
N GLU A 483 -14.56 -20.04 64.54
CA GLU A 483 -13.80 -20.22 63.30
C GLU A 483 -12.58 -21.15 63.54
N TYR A 484 -11.90 -21.00 64.68
CA TYR A 484 -10.83 -21.93 65.06
C TYR A 484 -11.38 -23.36 65.25
N GLY A 485 -12.51 -23.51 65.94
CA GLY A 485 -13.20 -24.78 66.11
C GLY A 485 -13.62 -25.42 64.79
N ALA A 486 -14.12 -24.62 63.84
CA ALA A 486 -14.47 -25.04 62.49
C ALA A 486 -13.24 -25.52 61.70
N LYS A 487 -12.14 -24.73 61.70
CA LYS A 487 -10.87 -25.11 61.05
C LYS A 487 -10.29 -26.40 61.61
N LYS A 488 -10.48 -26.66 62.91
CA LYS A 488 -10.00 -27.88 63.58
C LYS A 488 -11.00 -29.03 63.55
N GLN A 489 -12.24 -28.81 63.10
CA GLN A 489 -13.35 -29.78 63.07
C GLN A 489 -13.68 -30.35 64.46
N ILE A 490 -13.80 -29.48 65.46
CA ILE A 490 -14.04 -29.85 66.87
C ILE A 490 -15.33 -29.26 67.45
N ILE A 491 -16.28 -28.82 66.61
CA ILE A 491 -17.57 -28.29 67.06
C ILE A 491 -18.52 -29.46 67.38
N SER A 492 -19.11 -29.49 68.58
CA SER A 492 -20.07 -30.53 68.99
C SER A 492 -21.46 -30.33 68.38
N LEU A 493 -22.24 -31.41 68.23
CA LEU A 493 -23.60 -31.35 67.68
C LEU A 493 -24.53 -30.42 68.47
N ASN A 494 -24.47 -30.44 69.81
CA ASN A 494 -25.29 -29.58 70.67
C ASN A 494 -24.92 -28.11 70.55
N LEU A 495 -23.65 -27.81 70.25
CA LEU A 495 -23.19 -26.44 70.03
C LEU A 495 -23.65 -25.91 68.67
N ILE A 496 -23.76 -26.77 67.64
CA ILE A 496 -24.30 -26.40 66.33
C ILE A 496 -25.71 -25.83 66.46
N ASP A 497 -26.59 -26.46 67.24
CA ASP A 497 -27.98 -25.98 67.43
C ASP A 497 -28.01 -24.57 68.04
N GLN A 498 -27.13 -24.28 69.01
CA GLN A 498 -27.00 -22.94 69.60
C GLN A 498 -26.43 -21.91 68.61
N ILE A 499 -25.45 -22.30 67.78
CA ILE A 499 -24.89 -21.45 66.72
C ILE A 499 -25.98 -21.08 65.71
N VAL A 500 -26.79 -22.06 65.26
CA VAL A 500 -27.90 -21.85 64.31
C VAL A 500 -28.94 -20.88 64.88
N TYR A 501 -29.32 -21.05 66.15
CA TYR A 501 -30.26 -20.17 66.83
C TYR A 501 -29.77 -18.71 66.89
N LEU A 502 -28.49 -18.49 67.17
CA LEU A 502 -27.90 -17.16 67.21
C LEU A 502 -27.68 -16.58 65.80
N ALA A 503 -27.32 -17.42 64.83
CA ALA A 503 -27.16 -17.02 63.43
C ALA A 503 -28.48 -16.48 62.83
N ALA A 504 -29.63 -17.03 63.23
CA ALA A 504 -30.94 -16.51 62.82
C ALA A 504 -31.16 -15.04 63.20
N ARG A 505 -30.56 -14.60 64.30
CA ARG A 505 -30.65 -13.22 64.81
C ARG A 505 -29.61 -12.28 64.23
N ALA A 506 -28.65 -12.78 63.46
CA ALA A 506 -27.65 -11.95 62.81
C ALA A 506 -28.30 -11.02 61.78
N ARG A 507 -28.00 -9.72 61.85
CA ARG A 507 -28.57 -8.71 60.94
C ARG A 507 -27.76 -8.52 59.66
N ASN A 508 -26.44 -8.65 59.76
CA ASN A 508 -25.50 -8.39 58.69
C ASN A 508 -24.75 -9.68 58.31
N TYR A 509 -24.15 -9.67 57.12
CA TYR A 509 -23.25 -10.73 56.68
C TYR A 509 -21.90 -10.64 57.39
N ASP A 510 -21.44 -11.77 57.94
CA ASP A 510 -20.08 -11.95 58.44
C ASP A 510 -19.46 -13.20 57.77
N GLU A 511 -18.28 -13.05 57.17
CA GLU A 511 -17.61 -14.12 56.43
C GLU A 511 -17.14 -15.27 57.34
N ARG A 512 -16.73 -14.98 58.58
CA ARG A 512 -16.35 -16.01 59.57
C ARG A 512 -17.57 -16.81 59.96
N LEU A 513 -18.71 -16.15 60.19
CA LEU A 513 -19.98 -16.84 60.48
C LEU A 513 -20.39 -17.77 59.32
N PHE A 514 -20.23 -17.34 58.07
CA PHE A 514 -20.47 -18.19 56.91
C PHE A 514 -19.55 -19.43 56.90
N ARG A 515 -18.24 -19.27 57.17
CA ARG A 515 -17.29 -20.40 57.27
C ARG A 515 -17.66 -21.37 58.39
N ILE A 516 -18.12 -20.85 59.54
CA ILE A 516 -18.57 -21.63 60.68
C ILE A 516 -19.83 -22.44 60.33
N LEU A 517 -20.84 -21.80 59.75
CA LEU A 517 -22.08 -22.48 59.35
C LEU A 517 -21.84 -23.54 58.27
N ARG A 518 -20.93 -23.27 57.32
CA ARG A 518 -20.51 -24.27 56.34
C ARG A 518 -19.91 -25.51 57.03
N ALA A 519 -18.98 -25.32 57.96
CA ALA A 519 -18.38 -26.44 58.71
C ALA A 519 -19.42 -27.17 59.57
N ALA A 520 -20.40 -26.44 60.14
CA ALA A 520 -21.52 -27.02 60.86
C ALA A 520 -22.40 -27.89 59.96
N TYR A 521 -22.67 -27.44 58.73
CA TYR A 521 -23.43 -28.20 57.73
C TYR A 521 -22.68 -29.47 57.27
N GLU A 522 -21.37 -29.38 57.08
CA GLU A 522 -20.51 -30.55 56.79
C GLU A 522 -20.53 -31.58 57.93
N THR A 523 -20.81 -31.15 59.17
CA THR A 523 -20.92 -32.01 60.35
C THR A 523 -22.34 -32.54 60.57
N LYS A 524 -23.37 -31.71 60.31
CA LYS A 524 -24.79 -31.99 60.46
C LYS A 524 -25.55 -31.47 59.24
N ASP A 525 -25.83 -32.35 58.28
CA ASP A 525 -26.66 -32.04 57.10
C ASP A 525 -28.15 -31.91 57.51
N SER A 526 -28.53 -30.74 58.04
CA SER A 526 -29.90 -30.44 58.45
C SER A 526 -30.43 -29.17 57.82
N ASP A 527 -31.73 -29.17 57.49
CA ASP A 527 -32.41 -28.06 56.82
C ASP A 527 -32.33 -26.75 57.63
N GLU A 528 -32.30 -26.82 58.97
CA GLU A 528 -32.15 -25.65 59.85
C GLU A 528 -30.81 -24.92 59.65
N VAL A 529 -29.71 -25.65 59.42
CA VAL A 529 -28.38 -25.07 59.19
C VAL A 529 -28.34 -24.46 57.79
N LEU A 530 -28.88 -25.19 56.81
CA LEU A 530 -28.99 -24.74 55.42
C LEU A 530 -29.81 -23.44 55.31
N GLU A 531 -30.93 -23.36 56.04
CA GLU A 531 -31.77 -22.16 56.09
C GLU A 531 -30.99 -20.94 56.57
N GLN A 532 -30.15 -21.09 57.61
CA GLN A 532 -29.33 -19.99 58.10
C GLN A 532 -28.19 -19.62 57.15
N ILE A 533 -27.59 -20.58 56.45
CA ILE A 533 -26.58 -20.29 55.42
C ILE A 533 -27.20 -19.45 54.29
N VAL A 534 -28.35 -19.90 53.76
CA VAL A 534 -29.06 -19.23 52.68
C VAL A 534 -29.52 -17.83 53.13
N ALA A 535 -30.13 -17.71 54.31
CA ALA A 535 -30.56 -16.43 54.84
C ALA A 535 -29.40 -15.45 55.06
N LEU A 536 -28.23 -15.93 55.52
CA LEU A 536 -27.03 -15.11 55.71
C LEU A 536 -26.48 -14.60 54.37
N LEU A 537 -26.43 -15.45 53.34
CA LEU A 537 -25.98 -15.06 52.00
C LEU A 537 -26.91 -14.02 51.36
N ILE A 538 -28.24 -14.18 51.52
CA ILE A 538 -29.26 -13.21 51.08
C ILE A 538 -29.09 -11.87 51.79
N LYS A 539 -28.90 -11.86 53.12
CA LYS A 539 -28.61 -10.64 53.89
C LYS A 539 -27.34 -9.94 53.42
N GLY A 540 -26.35 -10.71 52.95
CA GLY A 540 -25.08 -10.23 52.40
C GLY A 540 -25.10 -9.83 50.94
N GLY A 541 -26.25 -9.93 50.25
CA GLY A 541 -26.34 -9.60 48.82
C GLY A 541 -25.46 -10.49 47.93
N LYS A 542 -25.14 -11.72 48.36
CA LYS A 542 -24.14 -12.56 47.66
C LYS A 542 -24.74 -13.24 46.44
N THR A 543 -24.18 -12.96 45.27
CA THR A 543 -24.57 -13.53 43.96
C THR A 543 -23.45 -14.33 43.27
N SER A 544 -22.38 -14.65 44.00
CA SER A 544 -21.25 -15.43 43.46
C SER A 544 -21.64 -16.88 43.14
N ARG A 545 -20.86 -17.55 42.28
CA ARG A 545 -20.97 -18.99 41.98
C ARG A 545 -21.03 -19.89 43.23
N MET A 546 -20.24 -19.59 44.26
CA MET A 546 -20.28 -20.30 45.53
C MET A 546 -21.62 -20.14 46.26
N ALA A 547 -22.27 -18.98 46.15
CA ALA A 547 -23.57 -18.74 46.76
C ALA A 547 -24.69 -19.51 46.05
N PHE A 548 -24.59 -19.65 44.72
CA PHE A 548 -25.54 -20.42 43.91
C PHE A 548 -25.70 -21.87 44.42
N GLU A 549 -24.60 -22.54 44.77
CA GLU A 549 -24.64 -23.92 45.30
C GLU A 549 -25.54 -24.05 46.54
N TRP A 550 -25.56 -23.03 47.40
CA TRP A 550 -26.41 -23.02 48.59
C TRP A 550 -27.87 -22.69 48.28
N TYR A 551 -28.11 -21.73 47.38
CA TYR A 551 -29.47 -21.40 46.95
C TYR A 551 -30.12 -22.57 46.21
N ALA A 552 -29.37 -23.26 45.34
CA ALA A 552 -29.85 -24.45 44.62
C ALA A 552 -30.30 -25.54 45.59
N LYS A 553 -29.50 -25.84 46.62
CA LYS A 553 -29.89 -26.77 47.70
C LYS A 553 -31.12 -26.30 48.47
N GLY A 554 -31.21 -24.99 48.76
CA GLY A 554 -32.38 -24.41 49.43
C GLY A 554 -33.68 -24.55 48.62
N VAL A 555 -33.59 -24.41 47.29
CA VAL A 555 -34.72 -24.60 46.37
C VAL A 555 -35.09 -26.08 46.26
N GLU A 556 -34.10 -26.98 46.15
CA GLU A 556 -34.31 -28.44 46.09
C GLU A 556 -34.98 -28.98 47.36
N ARG A 557 -34.63 -28.42 48.53
CA ARG A 557 -35.23 -28.75 49.83
C ARG A 557 -36.54 -27.99 50.12
N GLU A 558 -37.05 -27.21 49.17
CA GLU A 558 -38.30 -26.43 49.29
C GLU A 558 -38.34 -25.47 50.51
N LEU A 559 -37.20 -24.85 50.85
CA LEU A 559 -37.12 -23.93 51.98
C LEU A 559 -37.95 -22.65 51.75
N ARG A 560 -38.69 -22.22 52.77
CA ARG A 560 -39.58 -21.04 52.70
C ARG A 560 -38.86 -19.76 53.13
N ILE A 561 -37.80 -19.39 52.41
CA ILE A 561 -36.98 -18.21 52.71
C ILE A 561 -37.37 -17.06 51.75
N THR A 562 -37.62 -15.88 52.31
CA THR A 562 -37.93 -14.68 51.52
C THR A 562 -36.77 -14.33 50.60
N ARG A 563 -37.08 -14.03 49.33
CA ARG A 563 -36.13 -13.73 48.25
C ARG A 563 -35.23 -14.87 47.76
N LEU A 564 -35.51 -16.12 48.15
CA LEU A 564 -34.70 -17.28 47.74
C LEU A 564 -34.66 -17.45 46.22
N TYR A 565 -35.81 -17.40 45.55
CA TYR A 565 -35.88 -17.60 44.10
C TYR A 565 -35.20 -16.49 43.32
N GLU A 566 -35.25 -15.26 43.83
CA GLU A 566 -34.54 -14.09 43.28
C GLU A 566 -33.03 -14.26 43.40
N TYR A 567 -32.49 -14.61 44.58
CA TYR A 567 -31.05 -14.81 44.73
C TYR A 567 -30.54 -16.08 44.02
N TYR A 568 -31.37 -17.11 43.91
CA TYR A 568 -31.09 -18.27 43.05
C TYR A 568 -30.89 -17.82 41.60
N MET A 569 -31.84 -17.07 41.03
CA MET A 569 -31.71 -16.57 39.66
C MET A 569 -30.65 -15.48 39.50
N MET A 570 -30.37 -14.66 40.51
CA MET A 570 -29.31 -13.63 40.43
C MET A 570 -27.90 -14.22 40.49
N SER A 571 -27.74 -15.45 41.00
CA SER A 571 -26.45 -16.13 41.14
C SER A 571 -26.26 -17.29 40.16
N ILE A 572 -27.32 -17.65 39.42
CA ILE A 572 -27.21 -18.64 38.34
C ILE A 572 -26.21 -18.12 37.32
N TYR A 573 -25.36 -19.04 36.89
CA TYR A 573 -24.31 -18.77 35.93
C TYR A 573 -24.46 -19.75 34.78
N VAL A 574 -23.80 -19.45 33.69
CA VAL A 574 -23.65 -20.34 32.55
C VAL A 574 -22.17 -20.66 32.45
N ASP A 575 -21.82 -21.92 32.20
CA ASP A 575 -20.42 -22.29 31.97
C ASP A 575 -19.90 -21.76 30.62
N ASP A 576 -18.62 -22.00 30.32
CA ASP A 576 -18.00 -21.49 29.09
C ASP A 576 -18.68 -22.02 27.81
N ASP A 577 -19.29 -23.21 27.89
CA ASP A 577 -20.02 -23.88 26.81
C ASP A 577 -21.47 -23.40 26.65
N GLY A 578 -21.93 -22.50 27.52
CA GLY A 578 -23.29 -21.99 27.43
C GLY A 578 -24.33 -22.87 28.15
N LEU A 579 -23.90 -23.80 29.01
CA LEU A 579 -24.77 -24.73 29.74
C LEU A 579 -25.05 -24.24 31.16
N LEU A 580 -26.28 -24.51 31.60
CA LEU A 580 -26.71 -24.21 32.96
C LEU A 580 -26.17 -25.26 33.95
N PRO A 581 -25.86 -24.87 35.19
CA PRO A 581 -25.34 -25.77 36.22
C PRO A 581 -26.36 -26.84 36.66
N CYS A 582 -27.65 -26.58 36.51
CA CYS A 582 -28.73 -27.51 36.78
C CYS A 582 -30.02 -27.10 36.03
N GLU A 583 -31.01 -27.98 35.98
CA GLU A 583 -32.35 -27.61 35.52
C GLU A 583 -33.01 -26.61 36.50
N ILE A 584 -33.74 -25.64 35.97
CA ILE A 584 -34.46 -24.64 36.78
C ILE A 584 -35.76 -25.29 37.27
N SER A 585 -35.95 -25.33 38.59
CA SER A 585 -37.14 -25.89 39.23
C SER A 585 -38.44 -25.21 38.78
N LYS A 586 -39.50 -25.99 38.56
CA LYS A 586 -40.83 -25.50 38.19
C LYS A 586 -41.38 -24.45 39.16
N MET A 587 -41.09 -24.55 40.45
CA MET A 587 -41.52 -23.56 41.45
C MET A 587 -40.89 -22.19 41.20
N VAL A 588 -39.62 -22.15 40.78
CA VAL A 588 -38.92 -20.92 40.40
C VAL A 588 -39.54 -20.35 39.12
N LEU A 589 -39.82 -21.19 38.12
CA LEU A 589 -40.48 -20.75 36.88
C LEU A 589 -41.90 -20.22 37.12
N MET A 590 -42.66 -20.79 38.05
CA MET A 590 -43.98 -20.27 38.42
C MET A 590 -43.89 -18.96 39.19
N TYR A 591 -42.88 -18.78 40.03
CA TYR A 591 -42.67 -17.52 40.75
C TYR A 591 -42.48 -16.34 39.79
N PHE A 592 -41.64 -16.50 38.77
CA PHE A 592 -41.34 -15.44 37.81
C PHE A 592 -42.39 -15.27 36.69
N SER A 593 -43.40 -16.14 36.59
CA SER A 593 -44.45 -15.98 35.57
C SER A 593 -45.43 -14.86 35.90
N TYR A 594 -45.51 -14.43 37.17
CA TYR A 594 -46.33 -13.30 37.58
C TYR A 594 -45.63 -11.96 37.35
N GLN A 595 -44.38 -11.83 37.79
CA GLN A 595 -43.54 -10.65 37.61
C GLN A 595 -42.07 -11.01 37.78
N SER A 596 -41.20 -10.41 36.97
CA SER A 596 -39.75 -10.52 37.11
C SER A 596 -39.10 -9.14 37.21
N ASP A 597 -38.45 -8.89 38.35
CA ASP A 597 -37.60 -7.71 38.59
C ASP A 597 -36.10 -8.04 38.48
N LEU A 598 -35.76 -9.16 37.81
CA LEU A 598 -34.38 -9.57 37.56
C LEU A 598 -33.67 -8.61 36.59
N ASP A 599 -32.34 -8.58 36.65
CA ASP A 599 -31.55 -7.91 35.62
C ASP A 599 -31.72 -8.60 34.24
N TYR A 600 -31.40 -7.87 33.17
CA TYR A 600 -31.66 -8.31 31.81
C TYR A 600 -30.92 -9.60 31.45
N GLU A 601 -29.71 -9.84 31.98
CA GLU A 601 -28.95 -11.07 31.70
C GLU A 601 -29.68 -12.30 32.24
N GLN A 602 -30.17 -12.20 33.47
CA GLN A 602 -30.86 -13.30 34.14
C GLN A 602 -32.27 -13.52 33.57
N ASN A 603 -32.94 -12.45 33.16
CA ASN A 603 -34.18 -12.57 32.39
C ASN A 603 -33.95 -13.25 31.03
N ALA A 604 -32.85 -12.95 30.34
CA ALA A 604 -32.52 -13.62 29.08
C ALA A 604 -32.29 -15.12 29.26
N ILE A 605 -31.59 -15.54 30.33
CA ILE A 605 -31.40 -16.95 30.70
C ILE A 605 -32.76 -17.63 30.98
N LEU A 606 -33.59 -17.01 31.83
CA LEU A 606 -34.93 -17.53 32.17
C LEU A 606 -35.81 -17.72 30.93
N TYR A 607 -35.88 -16.68 30.08
CA TYR A 607 -36.73 -16.69 28.90
C TYR A 607 -36.22 -17.64 27.81
N ARG A 608 -34.90 -17.80 27.69
CA ARG A 608 -34.33 -18.84 26.83
C ARG A 608 -34.72 -20.23 27.34
N TYR A 609 -34.57 -20.48 28.64
CA TYR A 609 -34.88 -21.77 29.23
C TYR A 609 -36.35 -22.17 29.04
N ILE A 610 -37.30 -21.25 29.31
CA ILE A 610 -38.73 -21.53 29.11
C ILE A 610 -39.08 -21.76 27.63
N HIS A 611 -38.42 -21.06 26.70
CA HIS A 611 -38.61 -21.26 25.26
C HIS A 611 -38.04 -22.61 24.79
N GLU A 612 -36.87 -23.01 25.27
CA GLU A 612 -36.27 -24.32 24.99
C GLU A 612 -37.16 -25.46 25.50
N LYS A 613 -37.77 -25.28 26.68
CA LYS A 613 -38.68 -26.24 27.33
C LYS A 613 -40.17 -26.03 27.02
N ARG A 614 -40.51 -25.28 25.95
CA ARG A 614 -41.91 -24.95 25.60
C ARG A 614 -42.80 -26.17 25.34
N GLU A 615 -42.21 -27.29 24.91
CA GLU A 615 -42.94 -28.56 24.71
C GLU A 615 -43.22 -29.29 26.03
N GLU A 616 -42.37 -29.09 27.05
CA GLU A 616 -42.51 -29.67 28.39
C GLU A 616 -43.48 -28.85 29.26
N TYR A 617 -43.47 -27.52 29.11
CA TYR A 617 -44.32 -26.59 29.87
C TYR A 617 -45.13 -25.63 28.97
N PRO A 618 -46.06 -26.13 28.13
CA PRO A 618 -46.77 -25.29 27.15
C PRO A 618 -47.64 -24.20 27.78
N GLU A 619 -48.42 -24.53 28.82
CA GLU A 619 -49.27 -23.55 29.51
C GLU A 619 -48.46 -22.45 30.21
N LEU A 620 -47.30 -22.81 30.76
CA LEU A 620 -46.41 -21.86 31.41
C LEU A 620 -45.76 -20.95 30.36
N TYR A 621 -45.29 -21.52 29.24
CA TYR A 621 -44.73 -20.74 28.13
C TYR A 621 -45.71 -19.70 27.60
N GLU A 622 -46.98 -20.06 27.36
CA GLU A 622 -48.04 -19.12 26.95
C GLU A 622 -48.19 -17.93 27.91
N SER A 623 -48.08 -18.17 29.23
CA SER A 623 -48.12 -17.07 30.22
C SER A 623 -46.90 -16.13 30.15
N TYR A 624 -45.76 -16.62 29.67
CA TYR A 624 -44.53 -15.85 29.50
C TYR A 624 -44.48 -15.06 28.18
N VAL A 625 -45.18 -15.49 27.12
CA VAL A 625 -45.09 -14.88 25.78
C VAL A 625 -45.22 -13.34 25.81
N PRO A 626 -46.24 -12.73 26.45
CA PRO A 626 -46.36 -11.27 26.46
C PRO A 626 -45.20 -10.55 27.18
N GLN A 627 -44.64 -11.19 28.21
CA GLN A 627 -43.49 -10.67 28.95
C GLN A 627 -42.21 -10.79 28.12
N ILE A 628 -42.03 -11.91 27.43
CA ILE A 628 -40.90 -12.17 26.54
C ILE A 628 -40.89 -11.18 25.37
N GLU A 629 -42.02 -10.96 24.71
CA GLU A 629 -42.12 -10.01 23.59
C GLU A 629 -41.80 -8.57 24.03
N LYS A 630 -42.40 -8.13 25.15
CA LYS A 630 -42.12 -6.80 25.73
C LYS A 630 -40.64 -6.66 26.12
N PHE A 631 -40.06 -7.71 26.69
CA PHE A 631 -38.65 -7.74 27.08
C PHE A 631 -37.73 -7.68 25.86
N LEU A 632 -37.98 -8.50 24.83
CA LEU A 632 -37.23 -8.54 23.57
C LEU A 632 -37.17 -7.16 22.91
N MET A 633 -38.33 -6.51 22.75
CA MET A 633 -38.40 -5.18 22.14
C MET A 633 -37.69 -4.13 23.01
N ALA A 634 -37.86 -4.17 24.33
CA ALA A 634 -37.18 -3.25 25.24
C ALA A 634 -35.64 -3.44 25.27
N GLN A 635 -35.13 -4.67 25.13
CA GLN A 635 -33.69 -4.93 25.03
C GLN A 635 -33.14 -4.56 23.65
N LEU A 636 -33.91 -4.82 22.58
CA LEU A 636 -33.55 -4.45 21.21
C LEU A 636 -33.44 -2.94 21.10
N ASP A 637 -34.37 -2.21 21.72
CA ASP A 637 -34.36 -0.76 21.75
C ASP A 637 -33.14 -0.15 22.44
N LYS A 638 -32.56 -0.89 23.40
CA LYS A 638 -31.33 -0.54 24.11
C LYS A 638 -30.06 -1.06 23.41
N GLY A 639 -30.19 -1.78 22.30
CA GLY A 639 -29.05 -2.38 21.58
C GLY A 639 -28.29 -3.44 22.37
N ARG A 640 -28.93 -4.10 23.33
CA ARG A 640 -28.28 -5.10 24.19
C ARG A 640 -28.23 -6.46 23.50
N ILE A 641 -27.12 -7.17 23.68
CA ILE A 641 -26.91 -8.50 23.11
C ILE A 641 -25.97 -9.32 23.99
N ASN A 642 -26.37 -10.55 24.26
CA ASN A 642 -25.56 -11.61 24.87
C ASN A 642 -25.94 -12.95 24.21
N LYS A 643 -25.32 -14.08 24.61
CA LYS A 643 -25.59 -15.38 23.96
C LYS A 643 -27.07 -15.78 24.04
N ASP A 644 -27.73 -15.49 25.16
CA ASP A 644 -29.12 -15.85 25.42
C ASP A 644 -30.10 -14.93 24.68
N LEU A 645 -29.84 -13.62 24.69
CA LEU A 645 -30.56 -12.66 23.86
C LEU A 645 -30.42 -12.98 22.37
N GLY A 646 -29.22 -13.37 21.91
CA GLY A 646 -28.99 -13.78 20.53
C GLY A 646 -29.84 -14.99 20.15
N TYR A 647 -29.95 -15.98 21.04
CA TYR A 647 -30.88 -17.10 20.84
C TYR A 647 -32.34 -16.62 20.76
N LEU A 648 -32.77 -15.74 21.68
CA LEU A 648 -34.15 -15.24 21.71
C LEU A 648 -34.49 -14.42 20.45
N TYR A 649 -33.64 -13.47 20.06
CA TYR A 649 -33.82 -12.69 18.83
C TYR A 649 -33.94 -13.59 17.60
N ARG A 650 -33.06 -14.60 17.47
CA ARG A 650 -33.08 -15.53 16.33
C ARG A 650 -34.40 -16.28 16.19
N ASN A 651 -34.97 -16.74 17.30
CA ASN A 651 -36.11 -17.66 17.27
C ASN A 651 -37.46 -16.94 17.42
N LEU A 652 -37.49 -15.74 18.02
CA LEU A 652 -38.73 -15.05 18.38
C LEU A 652 -38.95 -13.72 17.64
N LEU A 653 -37.91 -13.09 17.08
CA LEU A 653 -38.10 -11.86 16.31
C LEU A 653 -38.79 -12.17 14.97
N THR A 654 -39.93 -11.54 14.72
CA THR A 654 -40.70 -11.73 13.49
C THR A 654 -40.62 -10.53 12.56
N LYS A 655 -40.95 -10.69 11.27
CA LYS A 655 -40.97 -9.59 10.29
C LYS A 655 -41.88 -8.43 10.71
N GLN A 656 -42.98 -8.70 11.42
CA GLN A 656 -43.93 -7.68 11.88
C GLN A 656 -43.41 -6.84 13.04
N MET A 657 -42.38 -7.32 13.75
CA MET A 657 -41.71 -6.62 14.84
C MET A 657 -40.59 -5.71 14.35
N VAL A 658 -40.22 -5.77 13.05
CA VAL A 658 -39.15 -4.94 12.47
C VAL A 658 -39.77 -3.83 11.63
N ASP A 659 -39.40 -2.59 11.93
CA ASP A 659 -39.86 -1.39 11.25
C ASP A 659 -38.71 -0.39 11.06
N ALA A 660 -39.01 0.78 10.50
CA ALA A 660 -38.01 1.82 10.27
C ALA A 660 -37.39 2.40 11.56
N ALA A 661 -38.05 2.27 12.72
CA ALA A 661 -37.54 2.80 13.98
C ALA A 661 -36.50 1.88 14.64
N ASN A 662 -36.58 0.56 14.39
CA ASN A 662 -35.70 -0.44 15.00
C ASN A 662 -34.79 -1.22 14.02
N ALA A 663 -34.96 -1.08 12.69
CA ALA A 663 -34.16 -1.79 11.70
C ALA A 663 -32.64 -1.69 11.90
N ALA A 664 -32.13 -0.49 12.22
CA ALA A 664 -30.71 -0.28 12.50
C ALA A 664 -30.23 -1.06 13.74
N LYS A 665 -31.06 -1.14 14.79
CA LYS A 665 -30.75 -1.90 16.01
C LYS A 665 -30.76 -3.40 15.75
N VAL A 666 -31.67 -3.88 14.89
CA VAL A 666 -31.67 -5.27 14.42
C VAL A 666 -30.37 -5.57 13.71
N LEU A 667 -29.95 -4.72 12.76
CA LEU A 667 -28.69 -4.91 12.03
C LEU A 667 -27.46 -4.92 12.95
N TYR A 668 -27.41 -3.99 13.93
CA TYR A 668 -26.35 -3.94 14.93
C TYR A 668 -26.29 -5.24 15.76
N VAL A 669 -27.41 -5.67 16.34
CA VAL A 669 -27.48 -6.86 17.19
C VAL A 669 -27.13 -8.12 16.41
N VAL A 670 -27.61 -8.22 15.16
CA VAL A 670 -27.34 -9.35 14.26
C VAL A 670 -25.85 -9.52 13.96
N SER A 671 -25.14 -8.39 13.82
CA SER A 671 -23.73 -8.37 13.45
C SER A 671 -22.79 -8.30 14.64
N THR A 672 -23.31 -8.22 15.87
CA THR A 672 -22.47 -8.10 17.07
C THR A 672 -21.75 -9.41 17.41
N ALA A 673 -20.45 -9.30 17.66
CA ALA A 673 -19.60 -10.35 18.19
C ALA A 673 -19.01 -9.94 19.56
N GLU A 674 -18.74 -10.93 20.41
CA GLU A 674 -17.98 -10.75 21.64
C GLU A 674 -16.49 -10.97 21.36
N ILE A 675 -15.70 -9.93 21.63
CA ILE A 675 -14.26 -9.98 21.71
C ILE A 675 -13.88 -10.13 23.18
N LYS A 676 -13.21 -11.23 23.54
CA LYS A 676 -12.76 -11.50 24.92
C LYS A 676 -11.26 -11.70 24.96
N THR A 677 -10.60 -11.04 25.92
CA THR A 677 -9.17 -11.17 26.19
C THR A 677 -8.92 -11.30 27.69
N SER A 678 -7.89 -12.06 28.06
CA SER A 678 -7.43 -12.18 29.45
C SER A 678 -6.42 -11.10 29.83
N ASP A 679 -5.90 -10.35 28.85
CA ASP A 679 -4.91 -9.32 29.09
C ASP A 679 -5.56 -8.03 29.62
N LYS A 680 -5.17 -7.64 30.83
CA LYS A 680 -5.73 -6.48 31.53
C LYS A 680 -5.20 -5.14 31.02
N ARG A 681 -4.18 -5.14 30.15
CA ARG A 681 -3.63 -3.91 29.53
C ARG A 681 -4.58 -3.35 28.48
N VAL A 682 -5.35 -4.22 27.83
CA VAL A 682 -6.28 -3.86 26.76
C VAL A 682 -7.46 -3.06 27.32
N ASN A 683 -7.72 -1.89 26.74
CA ASN A 683 -8.82 -1.00 27.14
C ASN A 683 -9.85 -0.76 26.03
N SER A 684 -9.50 -1.02 24.76
CA SER A 684 -10.42 -0.89 23.63
C SER A 684 -10.07 -1.85 22.50
N VAL A 685 -11.05 -2.08 21.63
CA VAL A 685 -10.95 -2.80 20.38
C VAL A 685 -11.17 -1.81 19.24
N CYS A 686 -10.24 -1.77 18.29
CA CYS A 686 -10.37 -1.02 17.04
C CYS A 686 -10.73 -1.99 15.90
N VAL A 687 -11.71 -1.61 15.09
CA VAL A 687 -12.08 -2.32 13.87
C VAL A 687 -11.79 -1.43 12.68
N VAL A 688 -10.98 -1.95 11.76
CA VAL A 688 -10.67 -1.30 10.49
C VAL A 688 -11.39 -2.07 9.39
N TYR A 689 -12.44 -1.48 8.85
CA TYR A 689 -13.12 -2.00 7.67
C TYR A 689 -12.39 -1.56 6.41
N ASP A 690 -12.22 -2.49 5.46
CA ASP A 690 -11.52 -2.24 4.20
C ASP A 690 -12.10 -1.02 3.47
N LYS A 691 -13.43 -0.90 3.50
CA LYS A 691 -14.21 0.12 2.78
C LYS A 691 -14.40 1.45 3.54
N CYS A 692 -14.09 1.50 4.83
CA CYS A 692 -14.30 2.71 5.65
C CYS A 692 -13.05 3.60 5.69
N GLU A 693 -13.24 4.91 5.65
CA GLU A 693 -12.16 5.89 5.73
C GLU A 693 -11.52 5.91 7.12
N LYS A 694 -12.36 5.84 8.16
CA LYS A 694 -11.95 5.85 9.56
C LYS A 694 -12.19 4.50 10.23
N GLU A 695 -11.37 4.22 11.24
CA GLU A 695 -11.56 3.08 12.13
C GLU A 695 -12.68 3.32 13.15
N MET A 696 -13.22 2.24 13.70
CA MET A 696 -14.22 2.27 14.76
C MET A 696 -13.60 1.74 16.05
N ARG A 697 -13.79 2.43 17.17
CA ARG A 697 -13.21 2.06 18.46
C ARG A 697 -14.29 1.77 19.49
N TYR A 698 -14.13 0.65 20.20
CA TYR A 698 -15.08 0.14 21.19
C TYR A 698 -14.39 -0.13 22.52
N PRO A 699 -14.94 0.31 23.68
CA PRO A 699 -14.32 0.11 24.97
C PRO A 699 -14.40 -1.36 25.43
N VAL A 700 -13.35 -1.83 26.10
CA VAL A 700 -13.30 -3.15 26.75
C VAL A 700 -13.60 -2.96 28.24
N VAL A 701 -14.56 -3.72 28.75
CA VAL A 701 -14.97 -3.72 30.16
C VAL A 701 -14.84 -5.16 30.69
N ASP A 702 -14.13 -5.34 31.80
CA ASP A 702 -13.87 -6.66 32.40
C ASP A 702 -13.33 -7.73 31.43
N GLY A 703 -12.48 -7.31 30.49
CA GLY A 703 -11.87 -8.18 29.47
C GLY A 703 -12.82 -8.61 28.34
N LYS A 704 -14.00 -7.99 28.23
CA LYS A 704 -14.99 -8.24 27.18
C LYS A 704 -15.35 -6.96 26.43
N CYS A 705 -15.63 -7.09 25.14
CA CYS A 705 -16.13 -6.03 24.30
C CYS A 705 -17.15 -6.58 23.31
N TYR A 706 -18.27 -5.89 23.14
CA TYR A 706 -19.29 -6.24 22.15
C TYR A 706 -19.12 -5.30 20.95
N VAL A 707 -18.80 -5.88 19.80
CA VAL A 707 -18.40 -5.14 18.61
C VAL A 707 -19.27 -5.57 17.43
N PRO A 708 -19.96 -4.64 16.74
CA PRO A 708 -20.62 -4.97 15.48
C PRO A 708 -19.55 -5.26 14.43
N LEU A 709 -19.47 -6.52 14.00
CA LEU A 709 -18.56 -7.01 12.97
C LEU A 709 -19.36 -7.38 11.72
N TYR A 710 -19.46 -6.40 10.82
CA TYR A 710 -20.19 -6.52 9.57
C TYR A 710 -19.36 -7.29 8.52
N GLY A 711 -19.93 -8.35 7.94
CA GLY A 711 -19.27 -9.11 6.88
C GLY A 711 -18.00 -9.86 7.33
N THR A 712 -16.98 -9.86 6.46
CA THR A 712 -15.67 -10.52 6.67
C THR A 712 -14.47 -9.62 6.40
N ASP A 713 -14.68 -8.49 5.72
CA ASP A 713 -13.61 -7.63 5.20
C ASP A 713 -13.25 -6.54 6.21
N TYR A 714 -12.65 -6.99 7.33
CA TYR A 714 -12.20 -6.14 8.42
C TYR A 714 -10.98 -6.71 9.14
N THR A 715 -10.26 -5.83 9.83
CA THR A 715 -9.22 -6.19 10.80
C THR A 715 -9.65 -5.76 12.20
N VAL A 716 -9.52 -6.65 13.18
CA VAL A 716 -9.72 -6.36 14.61
C VAL A 716 -8.36 -6.19 15.26
N LEU A 717 -8.16 -5.06 15.94
CA LEU A 717 -6.96 -4.72 16.69
C LEU A 717 -7.34 -4.44 18.15
N LEU A 718 -6.62 -5.02 19.10
CA LEU A 718 -6.72 -4.64 20.50
C LEU A 718 -5.82 -3.44 20.75
N THR A 719 -6.19 -2.54 21.66
CA THR A 719 -5.37 -1.38 22.01
C THR A 719 -5.22 -1.24 23.52
N ASP A 720 -4.09 -0.72 23.97
CA ASP A 720 -3.85 -0.35 25.36
C ASP A 720 -4.05 1.17 25.61
N ARG A 721 -3.62 1.66 26.77
CA ARG A 721 -3.74 3.08 27.16
C ARG A 721 -2.77 4.01 26.43
N ASP A 722 -1.70 3.48 25.87
CA ASP A 722 -0.68 4.23 25.15
C ASP A 722 -0.90 4.16 23.63
N ASP A 723 -2.07 3.67 23.20
CA ASP A 723 -2.43 3.43 21.79
C ASP A 723 -1.48 2.47 21.05
N ASN A 724 -0.80 1.58 21.78
CA ASN A 724 -0.15 0.42 21.18
C ASN A 724 -1.22 -0.52 20.66
N ARG A 725 -0.99 -1.07 19.46
CA ARG A 725 -2.00 -1.87 18.76
C ARG A 725 -1.50 -3.31 18.60
N TYR A 726 -2.41 -4.24 18.83
CA TYR A 726 -2.13 -5.68 18.83
C TYR A 726 -3.08 -6.39 17.88
N ALA A 727 -2.50 -7.04 16.87
CA ALA A 727 -3.22 -7.85 15.88
C ALA A 727 -3.08 -9.35 16.18
N ALA A 728 -1.88 -9.79 16.55
CA ALA A 728 -1.49 -11.18 16.77
C ALA A 728 -0.85 -11.42 18.15
N SER A 729 -0.16 -10.43 18.72
CA SER A 729 0.64 -10.64 19.94
C SER A 729 -0.17 -10.86 21.22
N ILE A 730 -1.40 -10.36 21.27
CA ILE A 730 -2.34 -10.62 22.38
C ILE A 730 -3.45 -11.54 21.86
N PRO A 731 -3.63 -12.74 22.44
CA PRO A 731 -4.71 -13.62 22.03
C PRO A 731 -6.06 -13.05 22.47
N TYR A 732 -7.04 -13.16 21.59
CA TYR A 732 -8.44 -12.90 21.89
C TYR A 732 -9.33 -13.94 21.21
N SER A 733 -10.52 -14.16 21.79
CA SER A 733 -11.58 -14.93 21.12
C SER A 733 -12.56 -13.97 20.45
N ASN A 734 -12.98 -14.29 19.23
CA ASN A 734 -14.04 -13.60 18.51
C ASN A 734 -15.23 -14.56 18.33
N VAL A 735 -16.30 -14.33 19.08
CA VAL A 735 -17.48 -15.21 19.10
C VAL A 735 -18.71 -14.42 18.64
N LYS A 736 -19.32 -14.83 17.52
CA LYS A 736 -20.58 -14.24 17.07
C LYS A 736 -21.70 -14.53 18.08
N MET A 737 -22.45 -13.50 18.45
CA MET A 737 -23.51 -13.64 19.46
C MET A 737 -24.76 -14.33 18.91
N MET A 738 -24.93 -14.29 17.58
CA MET A 738 -26.07 -14.88 16.89
C MET A 738 -25.68 -15.24 15.46
N VAL A 739 -26.36 -16.25 14.90
CA VAL A 739 -26.35 -16.50 13.46
C VAL A 739 -27.47 -15.67 12.81
N PRO A 740 -27.15 -14.78 11.84
CA PRO A 740 -28.10 -13.81 11.28
C PRO A 740 -29.41 -14.40 10.72
N GLY A 741 -29.36 -15.58 10.10
CA GLY A 741 -30.53 -16.21 9.49
C GLY A 741 -31.23 -15.28 8.49
N LYS A 742 -32.54 -15.07 8.67
CA LYS A 742 -33.37 -14.16 7.85
C LYS A 742 -33.52 -12.75 8.46
N LEU A 743 -32.93 -12.48 9.62
CA LEU A 743 -33.19 -11.23 10.35
C LEU A 743 -32.63 -10.01 9.62
N THR A 744 -31.48 -10.14 8.97
CA THR A 744 -30.89 -9.07 8.16
C THR A 744 -31.85 -8.61 7.05
N SER A 745 -32.54 -9.55 6.38
CA SER A 745 -33.47 -9.20 5.29
C SER A 745 -34.76 -8.52 5.76
N TYR A 746 -35.06 -8.56 7.06
CA TYR A 746 -36.16 -7.78 7.64
C TYR A 746 -35.78 -6.30 7.82
N ALA A 747 -34.49 -6.00 8.04
CA ALA A 747 -34.00 -4.64 8.20
C ALA A 747 -33.72 -3.92 6.86
N VAL A 748 -33.26 -4.66 5.84
CA VAL A 748 -32.86 -4.13 4.52
C VAL A 748 -33.86 -3.12 3.92
N PRO A 749 -35.18 -3.38 3.87
CA PRO A 749 -36.12 -2.48 3.20
C PRO A 749 -36.21 -1.08 3.83
N TYR A 750 -35.87 -0.96 5.12
CA TYR A 750 -36.02 0.27 5.90
C TYR A 750 -34.76 1.12 5.97
N ILE A 751 -33.60 0.59 5.56
CA ILE A 751 -32.30 1.28 5.61
C ILE A 751 -31.98 1.83 4.22
N GLN A 752 -31.90 3.15 4.09
CA GLN A 752 -31.77 3.82 2.79
C GLN A 752 -30.64 4.85 2.70
N LYS A 753 -30.17 5.39 3.83
CA LYS A 753 -29.16 6.46 3.86
C LYS A 753 -28.39 6.48 5.18
N GLY A 754 -27.26 7.18 5.22
CA GLY A 754 -26.52 7.47 6.45
C GLY A 754 -25.61 6.34 6.94
N GLN A 755 -25.24 6.37 8.23
CA GLN A 755 -24.35 5.36 8.83
C GLN A 755 -24.96 3.96 8.74
N GLU A 756 -26.27 3.84 8.90
CA GLU A 756 -26.98 2.57 8.85
C GLU A 756 -26.88 1.93 7.46
N ASN A 757 -26.87 2.74 6.40
CA ASN A 757 -26.68 2.28 5.04
C ASN A 757 -25.24 1.78 4.79
N LEU A 758 -24.24 2.44 5.41
CA LEU A 758 -22.87 1.94 5.44
C LEU A 758 -22.77 0.59 6.17
N ASP A 759 -23.36 0.47 7.35
CA ASP A 759 -23.35 -0.77 8.14
C ASP A 759 -23.97 -1.93 7.34
N LEU A 760 -25.05 -1.66 6.59
CA LEU A 760 -25.66 -2.62 5.69
C LEU A 760 -24.74 -2.99 4.52
N PHE A 761 -24.08 -2.00 3.90
CA PHE A 761 -23.10 -2.20 2.83
C PHE A 761 -21.89 -3.04 3.28
N LEU A 762 -21.47 -2.92 4.54
CA LEU A 762 -20.42 -3.75 5.13
C LEU A 762 -20.93 -5.17 5.43
N SER A 763 -22.22 -5.34 5.72
CA SER A 763 -22.81 -6.62 6.15
C SER A 763 -22.99 -7.63 5.02
N ASP A 764 -23.25 -7.19 3.79
CA ASP A 764 -23.97 -8.00 2.81
C ASP A 764 -23.34 -8.09 1.41
N LEU A 765 -22.00 -8.10 1.29
CA LEU A 765 -21.38 -8.02 -0.04
C LEU A 765 -20.17 -8.93 -0.25
N GLY A 766 -20.41 -10.24 -0.31
CA GLY A 766 -19.56 -11.13 -1.11
C GLY A 766 -19.86 -10.97 -2.60
N LYS A 767 -18.84 -10.91 -3.47
CA LYS A 767 -18.77 -10.92 -4.97
C LYS A 767 -19.79 -10.11 -5.81
N ASN A 768 -21.03 -9.87 -5.40
CA ASN A 768 -22.08 -9.12 -6.10
C ASN A 768 -22.23 -7.67 -5.58
N ALA A 769 -21.17 -7.16 -4.93
CA ALA A 769 -21.11 -5.91 -4.16
C ALA A 769 -21.43 -4.61 -4.90
N TYR A 770 -21.55 -4.67 -6.22
CA TYR A 770 -21.61 -3.51 -7.10
C TYR A 770 -22.67 -3.67 -8.19
N ASN A 771 -23.53 -4.69 -8.09
CA ASN A 771 -24.67 -4.82 -8.99
C ASN A 771 -25.76 -3.84 -8.54
N ILE A 772 -25.87 -2.73 -9.27
CA ILE A 772 -26.86 -1.69 -9.01
C ILE A 772 -28.14 -2.02 -9.78
N ASP A 773 -29.27 -1.95 -9.10
CA ASP A 773 -30.61 -2.17 -9.65
C ASP A 773 -31.58 -1.07 -9.19
N MET A 774 -32.83 -1.14 -9.65
CA MET A 774 -33.86 -0.14 -9.32
C MET A 774 -34.22 -0.10 -7.82
N GLU A 775 -34.02 -1.18 -7.07
CA GLU A 775 -34.34 -1.25 -5.65
C GLU A 775 -33.22 -0.67 -4.78
N ASN A 776 -31.97 -0.74 -5.25
CA ASN A 776 -30.79 -0.39 -4.46
C ASN A 776 -30.06 0.89 -4.92
N VAL A 777 -30.38 1.45 -6.10
CA VAL A 777 -29.69 2.63 -6.66
C VAL A 777 -29.65 3.82 -5.69
N GLY A 778 -30.72 4.04 -4.93
CA GLY A 778 -30.78 5.11 -3.92
C GLY A 778 -29.72 4.96 -2.82
N ARG A 779 -29.45 3.71 -2.40
CA ARG A 779 -28.45 3.37 -1.39
C ARG A 779 -27.02 3.56 -1.90
N TYR A 780 -26.74 3.11 -3.13
CA TYR A 780 -25.42 3.30 -3.73
C TYR A 780 -25.12 4.78 -4.01
N ARG A 781 -26.13 5.58 -4.37
CA ARG A 781 -25.99 7.04 -4.47
C ARG A 781 -25.54 7.66 -3.16
N ASP A 782 -26.18 7.30 -2.05
CA ASP A 782 -25.81 7.76 -0.70
C ASP A 782 -24.37 7.33 -0.32
N LEU A 783 -23.97 6.09 -0.63
CA LEU A 783 -22.60 5.60 -0.38
C LEU A 783 -21.54 6.32 -1.23
N ALA A 784 -21.86 6.66 -2.49
CA ALA A 784 -20.97 7.41 -3.39
C ALA A 784 -20.70 8.86 -2.92
N GLU A 785 -21.62 9.42 -2.14
CA GLU A 785 -21.55 10.77 -1.56
C GLU A 785 -21.00 10.77 -0.12
N SER A 786 -21.07 9.64 0.59
CA SER A 786 -20.67 9.52 2.00
C SER A 786 -19.16 9.66 2.22
N GLU A 787 -18.73 10.58 3.08
CA GLU A 787 -17.33 10.73 3.49
C GLU A 787 -16.82 9.59 4.39
N LEU A 788 -17.71 8.72 4.87
CA LEU A 788 -17.36 7.58 5.69
C LEU A 788 -16.76 6.44 4.84
N VAL A 789 -17.07 6.41 3.54
CA VAL A 789 -16.57 5.44 2.57
C VAL A 789 -15.28 5.97 1.95
N ARG A 790 -14.25 5.12 1.82
CA ARG A 790 -12.97 5.52 1.23
C ARG A 790 -13.14 5.98 -0.21
N ALA A 791 -12.32 6.96 -0.60
CA ALA A 791 -12.32 7.53 -1.96
C ALA A 791 -12.31 6.47 -3.07
N LYS A 792 -11.43 5.47 -2.96
CA LYS A 792 -11.34 4.34 -3.92
C LYS A 792 -12.70 3.67 -4.15
N TYR A 793 -13.36 3.22 -3.09
CA TYR A 793 -14.67 2.55 -3.20
C TYR A 793 -15.79 3.49 -3.61
N ARG A 794 -15.74 4.78 -3.24
CA ARG A 794 -16.69 5.77 -3.75
C ARG A 794 -16.59 5.90 -5.27
N ASN A 795 -15.37 5.93 -5.81
CA ASN A 795 -15.14 6.00 -7.24
C ASN A 795 -15.62 4.73 -7.93
N ASP A 796 -15.35 3.55 -7.38
CA ASP A 796 -15.89 2.29 -7.90
C ASP A 796 -17.43 2.29 -7.94
N ILE A 797 -18.08 2.75 -6.86
CA ILE A 797 -19.55 2.88 -6.82
C ILE A 797 -20.04 3.90 -7.86
N ARG A 798 -19.37 5.05 -8.01
CA ARG A 798 -19.71 6.06 -9.03
C ARG A 798 -19.60 5.51 -10.44
N SER A 799 -18.53 4.78 -10.76
CA SER A 799 -18.35 4.13 -12.06
C SER A 799 -19.47 3.14 -12.35
N ASN A 800 -19.90 2.36 -11.36
CA ASN A 800 -21.04 1.45 -11.52
C ASN A 800 -22.39 2.18 -11.61
N LEU A 801 -22.58 3.30 -10.90
CA LEU A 801 -23.76 4.16 -11.02
C LEU A 801 -23.88 4.75 -12.43
N ILE A 802 -22.76 5.20 -13.02
CA ILE A 802 -22.70 5.73 -14.39
C ILE A 802 -23.15 4.65 -15.39
N LYS A 803 -22.60 3.42 -15.28
CA LYS A 803 -23.01 2.28 -16.12
C LYS A 803 -24.51 1.98 -15.95
N PHE A 804 -25.01 1.93 -14.72
CA PHE A 804 -26.44 1.72 -14.44
C PHE A 804 -27.33 2.82 -15.04
N TYR A 805 -26.96 4.10 -14.90
CA TYR A 805 -27.74 5.20 -15.46
C TYR A 805 -27.73 5.21 -16.98
N TYR A 806 -26.64 4.78 -17.61
CA TYR A 806 -26.56 4.60 -19.06
C TYR A 806 -27.46 3.45 -19.54
N ASP A 807 -27.37 2.26 -18.94
CA ASP A 807 -28.13 1.07 -19.35
C ASP A 807 -29.66 1.23 -19.17
N ASN A 808 -30.10 2.16 -18.31
CA ASN A 808 -31.51 2.44 -18.02
C ASN A 808 -32.01 3.79 -18.58
N ASP A 809 -31.26 4.44 -19.47
CA ASP A 809 -31.62 5.71 -20.13
C ASP A 809 -31.90 6.89 -19.16
N PHE A 810 -31.26 6.90 -17.98
CA PHE A 810 -31.40 7.99 -17.00
C PHE A 810 -30.45 9.16 -17.31
N THR A 811 -30.72 9.86 -18.41
CA THR A 811 -29.83 10.88 -19.02
C THR A 811 -29.46 12.03 -18.06
N ARG A 812 -30.38 12.49 -17.21
CA ARG A 812 -30.13 13.62 -16.30
C ARG A 812 -29.10 13.24 -15.22
N GLN A 813 -29.31 12.11 -14.56
CA GLN A 813 -28.43 11.59 -13.52
C GLN A 813 -27.08 11.16 -14.09
N LEU A 814 -27.08 10.53 -15.28
CA LEU A 814 -25.85 10.21 -16.01
C LEU A 814 -25.01 11.46 -16.26
N THR A 815 -25.63 12.53 -16.76
CA THR A 815 -24.96 13.80 -17.03
C THR A 815 -24.39 14.44 -15.76
N GLU A 816 -25.18 14.46 -14.68
CA GLU A 816 -24.76 15.00 -13.37
C GLU A 816 -23.53 14.26 -12.82
N TYR A 817 -23.50 12.94 -12.92
CA TYR A 817 -22.35 12.14 -12.48
C TYR A 817 -21.14 12.37 -13.38
N LEU A 818 -21.29 12.28 -14.70
CA LEU A 818 -20.19 12.48 -15.66
C LEU A 818 -19.55 13.87 -15.54
N VAL A 819 -20.33 14.92 -15.27
CA VAL A 819 -19.82 16.30 -15.06
C VAL A 819 -19.03 16.42 -13.75
N ASN A 820 -19.35 15.65 -12.72
CA ASN A 820 -18.66 15.71 -11.42
C ASN A 820 -17.52 14.69 -11.27
N VAL A 821 -17.27 13.82 -12.26
CA VAL A 821 -16.10 12.93 -12.23
C VAL A 821 -14.83 13.77 -12.31
N ASP A 822 -13.96 13.56 -11.32
CA ASP A 822 -12.59 14.03 -11.30
C ASP A 822 -11.69 12.98 -12.00
N PRO A 823 -11.13 13.30 -13.18
CA PRO A 823 -10.29 12.38 -13.95
C PRO A 823 -8.96 11.97 -13.28
N LEU A 824 -8.53 12.66 -12.22
CA LEU A 824 -7.33 12.30 -11.44
C LEU A 824 -7.55 11.08 -10.53
N ASN A 825 -8.81 10.80 -10.19
CA ASN A 825 -9.16 9.79 -9.20
C ASN A 825 -9.49 8.41 -9.82
N ILE A 826 -9.27 8.25 -11.12
CA ILE A 826 -9.59 7.05 -11.91
C ILE A 826 -8.41 6.67 -12.80
N THR A 827 -8.32 5.38 -13.16
CA THR A 827 -7.23 4.85 -14.00
C THR A 827 -7.34 5.31 -15.46
N SER A 828 -6.26 5.19 -16.24
CA SER A 828 -6.27 5.51 -17.68
C SER A 828 -7.32 4.69 -18.45
N THR A 829 -7.48 3.40 -18.13
CA THR A 829 -8.50 2.53 -18.72
C THR A 829 -9.93 2.99 -18.39
N GLU A 830 -10.22 3.26 -17.11
CA GLU A 830 -11.54 3.74 -16.68
C GLU A 830 -11.87 5.11 -17.26
N ARG A 831 -10.87 5.99 -17.39
CA ARG A 831 -11.03 7.29 -18.03
C ARG A 831 -11.49 7.13 -19.47
N ASN A 832 -10.93 6.18 -20.21
CA ASN A 832 -11.31 5.91 -21.60
C ASN A 832 -12.74 5.34 -21.70
N GLU A 833 -13.16 4.46 -20.78
CA GLU A 833 -14.54 3.98 -20.68
C GLU A 833 -15.53 5.13 -20.40
N LEU A 834 -15.19 6.02 -19.45
CA LEU A 834 -16.04 7.16 -19.13
C LEU A 834 -16.09 8.19 -20.26
N LEU A 835 -14.99 8.37 -21.00
CA LEU A 835 -14.93 9.26 -22.16
C LEU A 835 -15.87 8.78 -23.27
N GLU A 836 -15.96 7.45 -23.49
CA GLU A 836 -16.97 6.86 -24.38
C GLU A 836 -18.39 7.27 -23.96
N LEU A 837 -18.72 7.12 -22.68
CA LEU A 837 -20.03 7.47 -22.12
C LEU A 837 -20.30 8.97 -22.20
N MET A 838 -19.30 9.84 -22.02
CA MET A 838 -19.43 11.29 -22.21
C MET A 838 -19.80 11.65 -23.66
N VAL A 839 -19.13 11.04 -24.64
CA VAL A 839 -19.41 11.25 -26.06
C VAL A 839 -20.80 10.71 -26.44
N MET A 840 -21.21 9.57 -25.87
CA MET A 840 -22.56 9.03 -26.08
C MET A 840 -23.66 9.89 -25.44
N ALA A 841 -23.40 10.46 -24.25
CA ALA A 841 -24.31 11.36 -23.54
C ALA A 841 -24.36 12.79 -24.12
N GLY A 842 -23.48 13.12 -25.07
CA GLY A 842 -23.44 14.43 -25.74
C GLY A 842 -22.62 15.50 -25.05
N LEU A 843 -21.76 15.13 -24.09
CA LEU A 843 -20.85 16.01 -23.33
C LEU A 843 -19.53 16.21 -24.09
N TYR A 844 -19.59 16.71 -25.32
CA TYR A 844 -18.44 16.79 -26.22
C TYR A 844 -17.35 17.76 -25.75
N GLU A 845 -17.72 18.92 -25.20
CA GLU A 845 -16.75 19.90 -24.69
C GLU A 845 -15.90 19.33 -23.56
N LYS A 846 -16.54 18.69 -22.57
CA LYS A 846 -15.83 18.03 -21.46
C LYS A 846 -14.98 16.85 -21.93
N ALA A 847 -15.47 16.07 -22.92
CA ALA A 847 -14.68 15.01 -23.52
C ALA A 847 -13.43 15.57 -24.21
N LEU A 848 -13.53 16.70 -24.92
CA LEU A 848 -12.38 17.36 -25.54
C LEU A 848 -11.39 17.91 -24.50
N GLU A 849 -11.87 18.49 -23.40
CA GLU A 849 -11.02 18.91 -22.27
C GLU A 849 -10.20 17.72 -21.74
N TRP A 850 -10.82 16.54 -21.59
CA TRP A 850 -10.13 15.34 -21.16
C TRP A 850 -9.11 14.86 -22.19
N VAL A 851 -9.42 14.86 -23.49
CA VAL A 851 -8.45 14.48 -24.53
C VAL A 851 -7.28 15.46 -24.61
N LYS A 852 -7.50 16.77 -24.41
CA LYS A 852 -6.42 17.75 -24.36
C LYS A 852 -5.53 17.59 -23.13
N ALA A 853 -6.13 17.33 -21.96
CA ALA A 853 -5.39 17.20 -20.70
C ALA A 853 -4.69 15.85 -20.53
N TYR A 854 -5.25 14.78 -21.11
CA TYR A 854 -4.79 13.40 -20.96
C TYR A 854 -4.47 12.73 -22.30
N GLY A 855 -4.24 13.50 -23.36
CA GLY A 855 -3.94 13.00 -24.71
C GLY A 855 -4.90 11.92 -25.25
N THR A 856 -4.44 11.23 -26.30
CA THR A 856 -5.25 10.25 -27.06
C THR A 856 -4.89 8.78 -26.79
N TYR A 857 -4.05 8.54 -25.78
CA TYR A 857 -3.51 7.21 -25.52
C TYR A 857 -4.60 6.19 -25.15
N SER A 858 -4.63 5.06 -25.88
CA SER A 858 -5.59 3.96 -25.69
C SER A 858 -7.08 4.33 -25.85
N ILE A 859 -7.41 5.49 -26.45
CA ILE A 859 -8.79 5.87 -26.79
C ILE A 859 -9.19 5.20 -28.12
N ASP A 860 -10.39 4.60 -28.21
CA ASP A 860 -10.91 4.09 -29.47
C ASP A 860 -11.10 5.25 -30.47
N ALA A 861 -10.46 5.14 -31.64
CA ALA A 861 -10.55 6.14 -32.71
C ALA A 861 -11.98 6.43 -33.20
N LYS A 862 -12.94 5.51 -33.01
CA LYS A 862 -14.37 5.78 -33.28
C LYS A 862 -14.94 6.85 -32.34
N ILE A 863 -14.50 6.87 -31.09
CA ILE A 863 -14.94 7.84 -30.09
C ILE A 863 -14.39 9.22 -30.46
N LEU A 864 -13.09 9.29 -30.81
CA LEU A 864 -12.46 10.52 -31.30
C LEU A 864 -13.16 11.05 -32.56
N MET A 865 -13.39 10.18 -33.56
CA MET A 865 -14.12 10.56 -34.79
C MET A 865 -15.51 11.11 -34.47
N ARG A 866 -16.30 10.41 -33.66
CA ARG A 866 -17.66 10.84 -33.30
C ARG A 866 -17.67 12.15 -32.51
N MET A 867 -16.70 12.35 -31.62
CA MET A 867 -16.53 13.59 -30.87
C MET A 867 -16.20 14.75 -31.81
N CYS A 868 -15.15 14.62 -32.63
CA CYS A 868 -14.72 15.66 -33.56
C CYS A 868 -15.83 16.03 -34.56
N GLY A 869 -16.46 15.05 -35.21
CA GLY A 869 -17.55 15.30 -36.17
C GLY A 869 -18.72 16.07 -35.54
N ARG A 870 -19.13 15.70 -34.31
CA ARG A 870 -20.22 16.41 -33.60
C ARG A 870 -19.85 17.81 -33.13
N MET A 871 -18.58 18.08 -32.87
CA MET A 871 -18.11 19.42 -32.53
C MET A 871 -17.99 20.32 -33.76
N LEU A 872 -17.55 19.74 -34.90
CA LEU A 872 -17.55 20.40 -36.20
C LEU A 872 -18.98 20.78 -36.62
N ASP A 873 -19.95 19.86 -36.50
CA ASP A 873 -21.39 20.10 -36.75
C ASP A 873 -21.92 21.33 -35.99
N ARG A 874 -21.41 21.57 -34.78
CA ARG A 874 -21.88 22.64 -33.88
C ARG A 874 -21.09 23.94 -34.06
N GLY A 875 -20.04 23.96 -34.87
CA GLY A 875 -19.15 25.12 -35.04
C GLY A 875 -18.35 25.48 -33.79
N ILE A 876 -18.14 24.51 -32.89
CA ILE A 876 -17.43 24.69 -31.60
C ILE A 876 -16.00 24.14 -31.69
N TYR A 877 -15.67 23.37 -32.73
CA TYR A 877 -14.33 22.83 -32.91
C TYR A 877 -13.37 23.91 -33.42
N GLU A 878 -12.40 24.28 -32.59
CA GLU A 878 -11.40 25.32 -32.91
C GLU A 878 -10.32 24.77 -33.85
N ASN A 879 -9.73 25.65 -34.67
CA ASN A 879 -8.63 25.30 -35.58
C ASN A 879 -7.25 25.31 -34.88
N GLY A 880 -7.20 24.88 -33.63
CA GLY A 880 -5.96 24.82 -32.85
C GLY A 880 -5.08 23.63 -33.24
N GLU A 881 -3.78 23.71 -32.94
CA GLU A 881 -2.80 22.65 -33.24
C GLU A 881 -3.17 21.31 -32.57
N GLN A 882 -3.71 21.36 -31.34
CA GLN A 882 -4.14 20.18 -30.61
C GLN A 882 -5.38 19.52 -31.25
N GLU A 883 -6.38 20.31 -31.64
CA GLU A 883 -7.61 19.85 -32.28
C GLU A 883 -7.35 19.19 -33.64
N VAL A 884 -6.43 19.78 -34.40
CA VAL A 884 -5.95 19.21 -35.66
C VAL A 884 -5.27 17.86 -35.42
N GLU A 885 -4.40 17.74 -34.41
CA GLU A 885 -3.76 16.46 -34.07
C GLU A 885 -4.74 15.42 -33.53
N ILE A 886 -5.75 15.81 -32.76
CA ILE A 886 -6.80 14.88 -32.29
C ILE A 886 -7.59 14.32 -33.48
N ALA A 887 -7.97 15.18 -34.43
CA ALA A 887 -8.64 14.76 -35.66
C ALA A 887 -7.73 13.86 -36.52
N TYR A 888 -6.44 14.18 -36.60
CA TYR A 888 -5.45 13.38 -37.31
C TYR A 888 -5.21 12.02 -36.64
N CYS A 889 -5.26 11.94 -35.30
CA CYS A 889 -5.14 10.68 -34.55
C CYS A 889 -6.28 9.70 -34.87
N ALA A 890 -7.51 10.20 -35.03
CA ALA A 890 -8.62 9.36 -35.51
C ALA A 890 -8.39 8.89 -36.96
N PHE A 891 -7.93 9.79 -37.82
CA PHE A 891 -7.63 9.51 -39.22
C PHE A 891 -6.53 8.45 -39.40
N SER A 892 -5.41 8.57 -38.69
CA SER A 892 -4.27 7.64 -38.80
C SER A 892 -4.61 6.21 -38.37
N GLN A 893 -5.65 6.05 -37.54
CA GLN A 893 -6.23 4.76 -37.15
C GLN A 893 -7.39 4.32 -38.08
N SER A 894 -7.50 4.91 -39.28
CA SER A 894 -8.52 4.62 -40.29
C SER A 894 -9.97 4.86 -39.84
N LYS A 895 -10.22 5.85 -38.97
CA LYS A 895 -11.56 6.30 -38.57
C LYS A 895 -11.76 7.77 -38.91
N TYR A 896 -12.49 8.03 -39.98
CA TYR A 896 -12.78 9.38 -40.47
C TYR A 896 -14.06 9.37 -41.30
N ASP A 897 -14.67 10.55 -41.43
CA ASP A 897 -15.81 10.84 -42.30
C ASP A 897 -15.50 12.06 -43.20
N GLU A 898 -16.47 12.46 -44.02
CA GLU A 898 -16.32 13.58 -44.96
C GLU A 898 -15.98 14.90 -44.25
N GLN A 899 -16.51 15.12 -43.05
CA GLN A 899 -16.31 16.36 -42.28
C GLN A 899 -14.89 16.43 -41.71
N ILE A 900 -14.42 15.36 -41.08
CA ILE A 900 -13.05 15.30 -40.55
C ILE A 900 -12.04 15.40 -41.68
N LEU A 901 -12.27 14.72 -42.81
CA LEU A 901 -11.37 14.82 -43.96
C LEU A 901 -11.32 16.26 -44.50
N SER A 902 -12.45 16.93 -44.65
CA SER A 902 -12.49 18.34 -45.09
C SER A 902 -11.72 19.24 -44.12
N TYR A 903 -11.91 19.03 -42.81
CA TYR A 903 -11.20 19.76 -41.77
C TYR A 903 -9.67 19.54 -41.81
N LEU A 904 -9.22 18.30 -42.03
CA LEU A 904 -7.79 17.98 -42.17
C LEU A 904 -7.20 18.54 -43.48
N VAL A 905 -7.95 18.49 -44.58
CA VAL A 905 -7.54 19.10 -45.87
C VAL A 905 -7.30 20.60 -45.70
N GLU A 906 -8.09 21.30 -44.89
CA GLU A 906 -7.90 22.73 -44.64
C GLU A 906 -6.78 23.03 -43.63
N ASN A 907 -6.61 22.24 -42.57
CA ASN A 907 -5.82 22.65 -41.40
C ASN A 907 -4.58 21.79 -41.08
N PHE A 908 -4.47 20.56 -41.60
CA PHE A 908 -3.38 19.64 -41.21
C PHE A 908 -2.04 19.98 -41.88
N ASN A 909 -0.98 20.06 -41.07
CA ASN A 909 0.41 20.26 -41.51
C ASN A 909 1.31 19.20 -40.86
N GLY A 910 1.72 18.20 -41.65
CA GLY A 910 2.59 17.12 -41.21
C GLY A 910 3.73 16.85 -42.20
N THR A 911 4.27 15.64 -42.18
CA THR A 911 5.19 15.19 -43.23
C THR A 911 4.44 15.00 -44.55
N ILE A 912 5.15 15.03 -45.67
CA ILE A 912 4.56 14.85 -46.99
C ILE A 912 3.90 13.47 -47.14
N LYS A 913 4.42 12.47 -46.43
CA LYS A 913 3.84 11.11 -46.38
C LYS A 913 2.47 11.13 -45.72
N GLU A 914 2.37 11.76 -44.54
CA GLU A 914 1.11 11.87 -43.79
C GLU A 914 0.07 12.71 -44.54
N MET A 915 0.47 13.84 -45.10
CA MET A 915 -0.40 14.69 -45.93
C MET A 915 -0.88 13.96 -47.20
N ARG A 916 -0.01 13.12 -47.81
CA ARG A 916 -0.40 12.28 -48.95
C ARG A 916 -1.46 11.25 -48.57
N ASP A 917 -1.40 10.69 -47.38
CA ASP A 917 -2.41 9.74 -46.91
C ASP A 917 -3.77 10.44 -46.72
N VAL A 918 -3.78 11.66 -46.16
CA VAL A 918 -4.98 12.51 -46.08
C VAL A 918 -5.51 12.84 -47.48
N TRP A 919 -4.63 13.26 -48.40
CA TRP A 919 -4.99 13.58 -49.78
C TRP A 919 -5.63 12.39 -50.51
N LYS A 920 -5.05 11.19 -50.41
CA LYS A 920 -5.63 9.98 -51.00
C LYS A 920 -7.02 9.67 -50.46
N ALA A 921 -7.22 9.82 -49.16
CA ALA A 921 -8.53 9.62 -48.55
C ALA A 921 -9.53 10.69 -49.02
N ALA A 922 -9.14 11.96 -49.09
CA ALA A 922 -9.97 13.05 -49.56
C ALA A 922 -10.38 12.89 -51.05
N GLU A 923 -9.45 12.53 -51.93
CA GLU A 923 -9.74 12.21 -53.35
C GLU A 923 -10.73 11.04 -53.48
N SER A 924 -10.60 10.00 -52.65
CA SER A 924 -11.54 8.88 -52.65
C SER A 924 -12.97 9.29 -52.23
N PHE A 925 -13.10 10.34 -51.42
CA PHE A 925 -14.37 10.96 -51.02
C PHE A 925 -14.82 12.07 -51.99
N LYS A 926 -14.03 12.38 -53.03
CA LYS A 926 -14.26 13.48 -53.99
C LYS A 926 -14.34 14.86 -53.33
N LEU A 927 -13.55 15.06 -52.28
CA LEU A 927 -13.40 16.37 -51.63
C LEU A 927 -12.49 17.29 -52.44
N ASP A 928 -12.64 18.60 -52.25
CA ASP A 928 -11.73 19.59 -52.84
C ASP A 928 -10.38 19.54 -52.14
N THR A 929 -9.36 19.05 -52.84
CA THR A 929 -8.00 18.88 -52.31
C THR A 929 -7.07 20.02 -52.70
N TYR A 930 -7.56 21.10 -53.33
CA TYR A 930 -6.72 22.15 -53.90
C TYR A 930 -5.74 22.76 -52.89
N ALA A 931 -6.22 23.16 -51.71
CA ALA A 931 -5.39 23.77 -50.67
C ALA A 931 -4.33 22.81 -50.11
N LEU A 932 -4.68 21.54 -49.92
CA LEU A 932 -3.75 20.51 -49.46
C LEU A 932 -2.70 20.22 -50.54
N SER A 933 -3.13 20.07 -51.79
CA SER A 933 -2.24 19.86 -52.94
C SER A 933 -1.24 21.02 -53.09
N GLU A 934 -1.69 22.27 -52.95
CA GLU A 934 -0.78 23.44 -52.97
C GLU A 934 0.28 23.36 -51.87
N ARG A 935 -0.13 23.12 -50.62
CA ARG A 935 0.80 22.98 -49.49
C ARG A 935 1.80 21.87 -49.72
N MET A 936 1.33 20.72 -50.20
CA MET A 936 2.17 19.56 -50.50
C MET A 936 3.21 19.89 -51.57
N LEU A 937 2.85 20.55 -52.67
CA LEU A 937 3.79 20.94 -53.73
C LEU A 937 4.85 21.93 -53.22
N ILE A 938 4.42 22.94 -52.44
CA ILE A 938 5.36 23.91 -51.83
C ILE A 938 6.32 23.19 -50.89
N GLN A 939 5.83 22.26 -50.07
CA GLN A 939 6.66 21.51 -49.13
C GLN A 939 7.62 20.57 -49.86
N MET A 940 7.19 19.87 -50.92
CA MET A 940 8.07 19.03 -51.76
C MET A 940 9.21 19.85 -52.38
N MET A 941 8.91 21.05 -52.89
CA MET A 941 9.94 21.96 -53.44
C MET A 941 10.90 22.43 -52.34
N TYR A 942 10.37 22.77 -51.16
CA TYR A 942 11.15 23.24 -50.02
C TYR A 942 12.08 22.15 -49.46
N SER A 943 11.54 20.98 -49.13
CA SER A 943 12.28 19.90 -48.48
C SER A 943 13.06 19.03 -49.46
N GLY A 944 12.66 18.98 -50.73
CA GLY A 944 13.18 18.02 -51.70
C GLY A 944 12.71 16.59 -51.47
N SER A 945 11.79 16.35 -50.53
CA SER A 945 11.18 15.05 -50.28
C SER A 945 10.00 14.80 -51.22
N TYR A 946 9.87 13.58 -51.74
CA TYR A 946 8.81 13.23 -52.70
C TYR A 946 8.06 11.97 -52.32
N VAL A 947 6.81 11.89 -52.79
CA VAL A 947 5.95 10.69 -52.77
C VAL A 947 5.79 10.15 -54.19
N GLY A 948 5.42 8.87 -54.33
CA GLY A 948 5.24 8.24 -55.65
C GLY A 948 4.17 8.95 -56.49
N GLU A 949 3.11 9.43 -55.84
CA GLU A 949 1.96 10.10 -56.45
C GLU A 949 2.18 11.60 -56.71
N LYS A 950 3.43 12.09 -56.70
CA LYS A 950 3.74 13.52 -56.85
C LYS A 950 3.10 14.15 -58.10
N ILE A 951 3.05 13.40 -59.21
CA ILE A 951 2.48 13.85 -60.46
C ILE A 951 0.94 13.85 -60.41
N ASP A 952 0.33 12.89 -59.71
CA ASP A 952 -1.12 12.85 -59.53
C ASP A 952 -1.61 14.01 -58.63
N ILE A 953 -0.86 14.33 -57.58
CA ILE A 953 -1.11 15.50 -56.72
C ILE A 953 -0.99 16.79 -57.53
N PHE A 954 0.05 16.90 -58.37
CA PHE A 954 0.22 18.03 -59.28
C PHE A 954 -0.93 18.12 -60.29
N ARG A 955 -1.37 17.00 -60.86
CA ARG A 955 -2.49 16.92 -61.80
C ARG A 955 -3.79 17.38 -61.13
N SER A 956 -4.06 16.95 -59.90
CA SER A 956 -5.22 17.39 -59.11
C SER A 956 -5.17 18.90 -58.86
N TYR A 957 -4.02 19.44 -58.43
CA TYR A 957 -3.82 20.89 -58.23
C TYR A 957 -4.13 21.71 -59.50
N VAL A 958 -3.54 21.32 -60.65
CA VAL A 958 -3.72 22.03 -61.92
C VAL A 958 -5.16 21.95 -62.43
N SER A 959 -5.84 20.82 -62.21
CA SER A 959 -7.23 20.64 -62.65
C SER A 959 -8.21 21.58 -61.94
N SER A 960 -7.87 22.02 -60.73
CA SER A 960 -8.69 22.93 -59.90
C SER A 960 -8.27 24.40 -60.00
N GLY A 961 -7.12 24.72 -60.60
CA GLY A 961 -6.67 26.09 -60.86
C GLY A 961 -5.37 26.14 -61.67
N ALA A 962 -5.35 26.91 -62.77
CA ALA A 962 -4.22 26.97 -63.71
C ALA A 962 -3.50 28.34 -63.69
N GLY A 963 -2.19 28.30 -63.94
CA GLY A 963 -1.34 29.48 -64.19
C GLY A 963 -0.74 30.11 -62.94
N THR A 964 -0.55 29.36 -61.85
CA THR A 964 0.03 29.88 -60.60
C THR A 964 1.56 29.84 -60.59
N ASP A 965 2.17 30.66 -59.73
CA ASP A 965 3.61 30.65 -59.45
C ASP A 965 4.10 29.29 -58.93
N VAL A 966 3.25 28.58 -58.16
CA VAL A 966 3.55 27.23 -57.65
C VAL A 966 3.62 26.22 -58.80
N GLU A 967 2.70 26.32 -59.76
CA GLU A 967 2.68 25.43 -60.94
C GLU A 967 3.97 25.58 -61.76
N THR A 968 4.32 26.83 -62.09
CA THR A 968 5.51 27.14 -62.90
C THR A 968 6.81 26.79 -62.17
N ALA A 969 6.91 27.04 -60.86
CA ALA A 969 8.06 26.64 -60.05
C ALA A 969 8.22 25.12 -59.97
N PHE A 970 7.12 24.38 -59.80
CA PHE A 970 7.14 22.92 -59.75
C PHE A 970 7.58 22.32 -61.09
N LEU A 971 7.06 22.83 -62.21
CA LEU A 971 7.49 22.43 -63.56
C LEU A 971 8.97 22.72 -63.78
N ALA A 972 9.46 23.89 -63.35
CA ALA A 972 10.88 24.24 -63.45
C ALA A 972 11.77 23.29 -62.65
N MET A 973 11.37 22.92 -61.43
CA MET A 973 12.08 21.95 -60.60
C MET A 973 12.07 20.54 -61.23
N CYS A 974 10.93 20.04 -61.70
CA CYS A 974 10.83 18.76 -62.40
C CYS A 974 11.69 18.74 -63.67
N SER A 975 11.70 19.85 -64.41
CA SER A 975 12.51 20.02 -65.61
C SER A 975 14.01 20.01 -65.29
N TYR A 976 14.43 20.61 -64.18
CA TYR A 976 15.82 20.57 -63.70
C TYR A 976 16.24 19.16 -63.27
N ASP A 977 15.39 18.49 -62.50
CA ASP A 977 15.59 17.10 -62.08
C ASP A 977 15.74 16.15 -63.29
N TYR A 978 15.00 16.37 -64.38
CA TYR A 978 15.14 15.62 -65.63
C TYR A 978 16.37 16.04 -66.44
N PHE A 979 16.47 17.31 -66.80
CA PHE A 979 17.46 17.77 -67.78
C PHE A 979 18.90 17.76 -67.22
N VAL A 980 19.07 18.20 -65.97
CA VAL A 980 20.39 18.30 -65.32
C VAL A 980 20.74 17.00 -64.60
N ARG A 981 19.85 16.51 -63.71
CA ARG A 981 20.12 15.33 -62.87
C ARG A 981 19.76 13.98 -63.51
N GLY A 982 19.19 13.97 -64.71
CA GLY A 982 18.88 12.74 -65.45
C GLY A 982 17.77 11.89 -64.83
N LYS A 983 16.89 12.47 -64.00
CA LYS A 983 15.77 11.74 -63.39
C LYS A 983 14.62 11.59 -64.38
N VAL A 984 14.08 10.38 -64.50
CA VAL A 984 12.88 10.14 -65.32
C VAL A 984 11.66 10.84 -64.73
N THR A 985 10.88 11.51 -65.58
CA THR A 985 9.68 12.27 -65.22
C THR A 985 8.51 11.88 -66.14
N ASP A 986 7.28 12.10 -65.68
CA ASP A 986 6.05 11.78 -66.42
C ASP A 986 5.81 12.73 -67.61
N SER A 987 5.25 12.22 -68.71
CA SER A 987 5.00 12.99 -69.94
C SER A 987 4.09 14.20 -69.71
N PHE A 988 3.20 14.12 -68.71
CA PHE A 988 2.29 15.19 -68.33
C PHE A 988 3.01 16.50 -67.98
N ILE A 989 4.25 16.44 -67.48
CA ILE A 989 5.05 17.64 -67.20
C ILE A 989 5.33 18.41 -68.50
N TYR A 990 5.68 17.72 -69.59
CA TYR A 990 5.99 18.35 -70.88
C TYR A 990 4.74 18.84 -71.60
N GLU A 991 3.65 18.06 -71.55
CA GLU A 991 2.33 18.49 -72.03
C GLU A 991 1.91 19.80 -71.35
N ARG A 992 2.18 19.92 -70.04
CA ARG A 992 1.83 21.12 -69.29
C ARG A 992 2.74 22.32 -69.59
N VAL A 993 4.03 22.09 -69.78
CA VAL A 993 4.97 23.11 -70.28
C VAL A 993 4.51 23.66 -71.63
N GLU A 994 4.07 22.80 -72.54
CA GLU A 994 3.51 23.22 -73.85
C GLU A 994 2.26 24.08 -73.70
N ALA A 995 1.30 23.65 -72.86
CA ALA A 995 0.06 24.38 -72.62
C ALA A 995 0.30 25.78 -72.02
N LEU A 996 1.27 25.90 -71.10
CA LEU A 996 1.67 27.19 -70.52
C LEU A 996 2.39 28.08 -71.54
N ALA A 997 3.20 27.50 -72.43
CA ALA A 997 3.86 28.25 -73.50
C ALA A 997 2.85 28.84 -74.49
N LEU A 998 1.84 28.06 -74.90
CA LEU A 998 0.77 28.50 -75.80
C LEU A 998 -0.09 29.62 -75.20
N THR A 999 -0.23 29.64 -73.87
CA THR A 999 -0.96 30.69 -73.14
C THR A 999 -0.11 31.92 -72.82
N GLY A 1000 1.18 31.90 -73.18
CA GLY A 1000 2.11 33.03 -73.00
C GLY A 1000 2.67 33.18 -71.59
N VAL A 1001 2.58 32.16 -70.74
CA VAL A 1001 3.15 32.19 -69.38
C VAL A 1001 4.68 32.12 -69.45
N PRO A 1002 5.42 33.00 -68.75
CA PRO A 1002 6.88 32.94 -68.70
C PRO A 1002 7.39 31.63 -68.07
N LEU A 1003 8.13 30.85 -68.84
CA LEU A 1003 8.78 29.61 -68.37
C LEU A 1003 10.28 29.82 -68.13
N GLN A 1004 10.90 28.96 -67.32
CA GLN A 1004 12.36 28.91 -67.16
C GLN A 1004 13.03 28.20 -68.32
N ASP A 1005 14.30 28.53 -68.59
CA ASP A 1005 15.04 27.93 -69.72
C ASP A 1005 15.27 26.44 -69.55
N VAL A 1006 15.40 25.96 -68.31
CA VAL A 1006 15.45 24.51 -68.05
C VAL A 1006 14.19 23.79 -68.49
N SER A 1007 13.01 24.40 -68.37
CA SER A 1007 11.75 23.79 -68.84
C SER A 1007 11.68 23.71 -70.35
N ARG A 1008 12.24 24.71 -71.05
CA ARG A 1008 12.36 24.71 -72.51
C ARG A 1008 13.32 23.61 -72.97
N LEU A 1009 14.48 23.50 -72.32
CA LEU A 1009 15.50 22.50 -72.59
C LEU A 1009 15.01 21.07 -72.32
N ALA A 1010 14.32 20.87 -71.19
CA ALA A 1010 13.72 19.59 -70.83
C ALA A 1010 12.66 19.14 -71.85
N TYR A 1011 11.77 20.06 -72.26
CA TYR A 1011 10.77 19.81 -73.30
C TYR A 1011 11.42 19.41 -74.64
N LEU A 1012 12.39 20.19 -75.12
CA LEU A 1012 13.08 19.91 -76.39
C LEU A 1012 13.88 18.60 -76.32
N ARG A 1013 14.52 18.29 -75.20
CA ARG A 1013 15.25 17.03 -75.06
C ARG A 1013 14.31 15.83 -75.09
N TYR A 1014 13.20 15.89 -74.35
CA TYR A 1014 12.23 14.80 -74.29
C TYR A 1014 11.69 14.44 -75.69
N TYR A 1015 11.24 15.45 -76.45
CA TYR A 1015 10.67 15.19 -77.77
C TYR A 1015 11.70 14.85 -78.86
N ALA A 1016 12.98 15.17 -78.67
CA ALA A 1016 14.05 14.76 -79.55
C ALA A 1016 14.48 13.31 -79.31
N THR A 1017 14.60 12.88 -78.05
CA THR A 1017 15.28 11.62 -77.70
C THR A 1017 14.39 10.55 -77.08
N GLU A 1018 13.26 10.91 -76.48
CA GLU A 1018 12.47 10.03 -75.60
C GLU A 1018 10.98 9.93 -75.93
N LYS A 1019 10.46 10.73 -76.89
CA LYS A 1019 9.04 10.68 -77.26
C LYS A 1019 8.60 9.28 -77.67
N ARG A 1020 7.38 8.93 -77.29
CA ARG A 1020 6.71 7.74 -77.84
C ARG A 1020 6.30 8.00 -79.28
N THR A 1021 6.18 6.95 -80.09
CA THR A 1021 5.80 7.07 -81.51
C THR A 1021 4.45 7.78 -81.73
N GLU A 1022 3.57 7.77 -80.73
CA GLU A 1022 2.24 8.38 -80.76
C GLU A 1022 2.21 9.82 -80.20
N GLU A 1023 3.29 10.29 -79.58
CA GLU A 1023 3.38 11.62 -78.98
C GLU A 1023 3.89 12.64 -80.01
N GLU A 1024 3.06 13.64 -80.30
CA GLU A 1024 3.42 14.79 -81.14
C GLU A 1024 3.70 16.01 -80.26
N TYR A 1025 4.62 16.86 -80.71
CA TYR A 1025 4.94 18.14 -80.07
C TYR A 1025 4.45 19.29 -80.95
N ASN A 1026 4.15 20.43 -80.33
CA ASN A 1026 3.78 21.63 -81.07
C ASN A 1026 5.00 22.30 -81.72
N GLU A 1027 5.04 22.32 -83.06
CA GLU A 1027 6.14 22.91 -83.83
C GLU A 1027 6.36 24.40 -83.51
N GLU A 1028 5.30 25.19 -83.30
CA GLU A 1028 5.44 26.61 -82.98
C GLU A 1028 6.11 26.83 -81.62
N VAL A 1029 5.77 26.00 -80.62
CA VAL A 1029 6.39 26.03 -79.28
C VAL A 1029 7.86 25.63 -79.38
N ALA A 1030 8.17 24.53 -80.08
CA ALA A 1030 9.55 24.08 -80.28
C ALA A 1030 10.41 25.15 -80.99
N ILE A 1031 9.91 25.75 -82.08
CA ILE A 1031 10.59 26.84 -82.80
C ILE A 1031 10.83 28.04 -81.87
N SER A 1032 9.84 28.42 -81.06
CA SER A 1032 9.97 29.55 -80.13
C SER A 1032 11.05 29.30 -79.07
N PHE A 1033 11.13 28.09 -78.53
CA PHE A 1033 12.10 27.69 -77.52
C PHE A 1033 13.51 27.62 -78.11
N LEU A 1034 13.67 26.99 -79.28
CA LEU A 1034 14.95 26.88 -79.97
C LEU A 1034 15.51 28.27 -80.32
N LYS A 1035 14.70 29.17 -80.90
CA LYS A 1035 15.15 30.54 -81.22
C LYS A 1035 15.58 31.32 -79.98
N LYS A 1036 14.87 31.18 -78.87
CA LYS A 1036 15.24 31.85 -77.61
C LYS A 1036 16.60 31.36 -77.11
N LEU A 1037 16.76 30.04 -76.97
CA LEU A 1037 18.00 29.42 -76.48
C LEU A 1037 19.20 29.71 -77.40
N MET A 1038 18.99 29.69 -78.72
CA MET A 1038 20.02 30.04 -79.70
C MET A 1038 20.48 31.50 -79.60
N ASN A 1039 19.56 32.44 -79.37
CA ASN A 1039 19.92 33.86 -79.17
C ASN A 1039 20.80 34.06 -77.91
N GLU A 1040 20.67 33.17 -76.93
CA GLU A 1040 21.49 33.14 -75.71
C GLU A 1040 22.79 32.32 -75.89
N ASN A 1041 23.06 31.81 -77.10
CA ASN A 1041 24.15 30.91 -77.45
C ASN A 1041 24.15 29.59 -76.63
N ILE A 1042 22.98 29.07 -76.29
CA ILE A 1042 22.78 27.76 -75.65
C ILE A 1042 22.37 26.75 -76.73
N TYR A 1043 23.14 25.68 -76.87
CA TYR A 1043 22.87 24.60 -77.83
C TYR A 1043 23.40 23.26 -77.33
N PHE A 1044 22.73 22.18 -77.73
CA PHE A 1044 23.07 20.80 -77.33
C PHE A 1044 23.03 19.86 -78.54
N PRO A 1045 23.68 18.68 -78.48
CA PRO A 1045 23.70 17.73 -79.59
C PRO A 1045 22.30 17.36 -80.12
N PHE A 1046 21.32 17.18 -79.22
CA PHE A 1046 19.95 16.81 -79.62
C PHE A 1046 19.20 17.89 -80.41
N PHE A 1047 19.73 19.11 -80.53
CA PHE A 1047 19.10 20.17 -81.34
C PHE A 1047 19.09 19.83 -82.84
N THR A 1048 20.00 18.97 -83.30
CA THR A 1048 20.08 18.55 -84.72
C THR A 1048 18.85 17.77 -85.16
N GLU A 1049 18.11 17.14 -84.24
CA GLU A 1049 16.84 16.47 -84.54
C GLU A 1049 15.73 17.45 -85.00
N TYR A 1050 15.96 18.76 -84.84
CA TYR A 1050 15.03 19.82 -85.24
C TYR A 1050 15.50 20.63 -86.47
N GLU A 1051 16.45 20.11 -87.26
CA GLU A 1051 17.01 20.78 -88.45
C GLU A 1051 15.92 21.19 -89.47
N ASP A 1052 14.89 20.36 -89.65
CA ASP A 1052 13.77 20.63 -90.56
C ASP A 1052 12.88 21.81 -90.12
N LEU A 1053 12.86 22.13 -88.82
CA LEU A 1053 12.03 23.21 -88.26
C LEU A 1053 12.75 24.57 -88.23
N VAL A 1054 14.05 24.57 -87.96
CA VAL A 1054 14.85 25.78 -87.76
C VAL A 1054 16.06 25.76 -88.69
N PRO A 1055 16.02 26.49 -89.82
CA PRO A 1055 17.12 26.53 -90.79
C PRO A 1055 18.47 27.00 -90.23
N ASP A 1056 18.46 27.74 -89.11
CA ASP A 1056 19.68 28.19 -88.43
C ASP A 1056 20.48 27.02 -87.81
N MET A 1057 19.91 25.80 -87.74
CA MET A 1057 20.60 24.59 -87.26
C MET A 1057 21.65 24.06 -88.24
N VAL A 1058 21.60 24.47 -89.52
CA VAL A 1058 22.58 24.07 -90.56
C VAL A 1058 24.03 24.37 -90.15
N GLN A 1059 24.25 25.35 -89.27
CA GLN A 1059 25.58 25.69 -88.75
C GLN A 1059 26.22 24.60 -87.85
N PHE A 1060 25.41 23.62 -87.41
CA PHE A 1060 25.82 22.52 -86.55
C PHE A 1060 25.94 21.18 -87.31
N THR A 1061 25.41 21.07 -88.53
CA THR A 1061 25.41 19.84 -89.34
C THR A 1061 26.82 19.30 -89.64
N ASP A 1062 27.81 20.19 -89.75
CA ASP A 1062 29.23 19.80 -89.96
C ASP A 1062 30.00 19.52 -88.66
N LYS A 1063 29.38 19.76 -87.50
CA LYS A 1063 30.03 19.72 -86.18
C LYS A 1063 29.62 18.46 -85.43
N THR A 1064 30.61 17.68 -84.99
CA THR A 1064 30.44 16.62 -84.02
C THR A 1064 30.52 17.24 -82.62
N MET A 1065 29.40 17.28 -81.91
CA MET A 1065 29.33 17.80 -80.54
C MET A 1065 29.59 16.70 -79.53
N LEU A 1066 30.40 17.00 -78.51
CA LEU A 1066 30.60 16.19 -77.33
C LEU A 1066 29.96 16.91 -76.14
N GLU A 1067 29.08 16.20 -75.45
CA GLU A 1067 28.46 16.62 -74.20
C GLU A 1067 29.17 15.96 -73.02
N TYR A 1068 29.54 16.75 -72.02
CA TYR A 1068 30.15 16.30 -70.78
C TYR A 1068 29.34 16.82 -69.58
N ARG A 1069 29.14 15.99 -68.55
CA ARG A 1069 28.31 16.32 -67.39
C ARG A 1069 29.10 16.22 -66.10
N THR A 1070 29.08 17.28 -65.30
CA THR A 1070 29.76 17.36 -64.00
C THR A 1070 29.09 18.37 -63.06
N LEU A 1071 29.71 18.69 -61.94
CA LEU A 1071 29.28 19.74 -61.02
C LEU A 1071 29.23 21.12 -61.73
N PRO A 1072 28.15 21.90 -61.55
CA PRO A 1072 28.04 23.23 -62.15
C PRO A 1072 29.19 24.16 -61.76
N GLY A 1073 29.60 25.03 -62.69
CA GLY A 1073 30.64 26.05 -62.47
C GLY A 1073 32.08 25.53 -62.37
N ARG A 1074 32.33 24.25 -62.65
CA ARG A 1074 33.69 23.69 -62.75
C ARG A 1074 34.40 24.17 -64.01
N LYS A 1075 35.73 24.26 -63.96
CA LYS A 1075 36.52 24.48 -65.17
C LYS A 1075 36.83 23.13 -65.81
N CYS A 1076 36.21 22.87 -66.97
CA CYS A 1076 36.41 21.63 -67.73
C CYS A 1076 37.27 21.90 -68.96
N VAL A 1077 38.38 21.16 -69.09
CA VAL A 1077 39.28 21.25 -70.25
C VAL A 1077 39.31 19.91 -70.95
N ILE A 1078 38.97 19.91 -72.24
CA ILE A 1078 39.14 18.74 -73.10
C ILE A 1078 40.51 18.80 -73.78
N ASN A 1079 41.27 17.72 -73.62
CA ASN A 1079 42.55 17.49 -74.27
C ASN A 1079 42.32 16.48 -75.39
N TYR A 1080 42.53 16.86 -76.64
CA TYR A 1080 42.20 16.03 -77.80
C TYR A 1080 43.31 15.95 -78.85
N ARG A 1081 43.34 14.85 -79.61
CA ARG A 1081 44.17 14.67 -80.80
C ARG A 1081 43.37 13.96 -81.91
N VAL A 1082 43.64 14.31 -83.16
CA VAL A 1082 43.03 13.69 -84.35
C VAL A 1082 44.08 12.78 -84.99
N ASP A 1083 43.72 11.51 -85.19
CA ASP A 1083 44.62 10.40 -85.51
C ASP A 1083 45.16 10.47 -86.95
N ASN A 1084 46.12 11.36 -87.18
CA ASN A 1084 46.97 11.40 -88.38
C ASN A 1084 48.48 11.20 -88.05
N ASP A 1085 48.87 11.19 -86.77
CA ASP A 1085 50.25 10.95 -86.32
C ASP A 1085 50.28 10.52 -84.82
N PRO A 1086 50.80 9.33 -84.45
CA PRO A 1086 50.87 8.85 -83.07
C PRO A 1086 51.69 9.75 -82.12
N ASP A 1087 52.63 10.52 -82.67
CA ASP A 1087 53.51 11.46 -81.95
C ASP A 1087 52.93 12.88 -81.84
N ALA A 1088 51.68 13.11 -82.31
CA ALA A 1088 51.02 14.41 -82.20
C ALA A 1088 50.66 14.75 -80.74
N GLU A 1089 51.08 15.94 -80.29
CA GLU A 1089 50.72 16.47 -78.97
C GLU A 1089 49.21 16.74 -78.85
N TYR A 1090 48.66 16.46 -77.66
CA TYR A 1090 47.28 16.78 -77.34
C TYR A 1090 47.06 18.30 -77.33
N LYS A 1091 45.99 18.75 -77.98
CA LYS A 1091 45.54 20.15 -77.91
C LYS A 1091 44.52 20.29 -76.80
N SER A 1092 44.67 21.32 -75.98
CA SER A 1092 43.73 21.65 -74.90
C SER A 1092 42.73 22.70 -75.36
N MET A 1093 41.46 22.49 -75.06
CA MET A 1093 40.37 23.44 -75.31
C MET A 1093 39.46 23.48 -74.09
N GLU A 1094 39.11 24.69 -73.64
CA GLU A 1094 38.15 24.87 -72.55
C GLU A 1094 36.74 24.53 -73.06
N MET A 1095 36.04 23.66 -72.35
CA MET A 1095 34.65 23.33 -72.66
C MET A 1095 33.74 24.43 -72.12
N ARG A 1096 32.72 24.80 -72.89
CA ARG A 1096 31.75 25.81 -72.47
C ARG A 1096 30.59 25.16 -71.72
N GLU A 1097 30.31 25.67 -70.53
CA GLU A 1097 29.08 25.34 -69.80
C GLU A 1097 27.88 25.94 -70.55
N MET A 1098 27.01 25.08 -71.09
CA MET A 1098 25.81 25.51 -71.83
C MET A 1098 24.61 25.68 -70.92
N TYR A 1099 24.54 24.87 -69.86
CA TYR A 1099 23.56 24.97 -68.77
C TYR A 1099 24.15 24.25 -67.56
N ASP A 1100 23.75 24.59 -66.33
CA ASP A 1100 24.27 24.05 -65.06
C ASP A 1100 24.86 22.63 -65.14
N GLY A 1101 26.19 22.53 -65.10
CA GLY A 1101 26.91 21.25 -65.05
C GLY A 1101 26.96 20.48 -66.37
N ILE A 1102 26.42 21.02 -67.47
CA ILE A 1102 26.41 20.40 -68.80
C ILE A 1102 27.26 21.23 -69.76
N TYR A 1103 28.38 20.66 -70.16
CA TYR A 1103 29.40 21.28 -70.99
C TYR A 1103 29.31 20.72 -72.40
N VAL A 1104 29.38 21.58 -73.40
CA VAL A 1104 29.38 21.15 -74.80
C VAL A 1104 30.59 21.74 -75.51
N CYS A 1105 31.32 20.89 -76.23
CA CYS A 1105 32.31 21.32 -77.20
C CYS A 1105 32.04 20.70 -78.56
N SER A 1106 32.44 21.38 -79.64
CA SER A 1106 32.15 20.93 -81.00
C SER A 1106 33.43 20.83 -81.84
N PHE A 1107 33.57 19.72 -82.55
CA PHE A 1107 34.69 19.45 -83.47
C PHE A 1107 34.18 19.32 -84.90
N ILE A 1108 34.99 19.73 -85.88
CA ILE A 1108 34.73 19.37 -87.28
C ILE A 1108 35.57 18.13 -87.54
N LEU A 1109 34.91 16.98 -87.64
CA LEU A 1109 35.53 15.70 -88.00
C LEU A 1109 35.11 15.33 -89.42
N PHE A 1110 36.05 14.81 -90.19
CA PHE A 1110 35.81 14.22 -91.51
C PHE A 1110 35.74 12.69 -91.44
N PHE A 1111 35.22 12.08 -92.48
CA PHE A 1111 34.99 10.64 -92.58
C PHE A 1111 36.31 9.88 -92.49
N GLY A 1112 36.37 8.91 -91.58
CA GLY A 1112 37.59 8.16 -91.28
C GLY A 1112 38.49 8.79 -90.22
N GLU A 1113 38.26 10.05 -89.83
CA GLU A 1113 39.02 10.67 -88.73
C GLU A 1113 38.57 10.12 -87.37
N GLN A 1114 39.55 9.92 -86.50
CA GLN A 1114 39.37 9.47 -85.13
C GLN A 1114 39.91 10.53 -84.17
N LEU A 1115 39.04 11.02 -83.30
CA LEU A 1115 39.33 11.98 -82.23
C LEU A 1115 39.53 11.21 -80.91
N GLN A 1116 40.75 11.16 -80.42
CA GLN A 1116 41.03 10.65 -79.07
C GLN A 1116 41.06 11.82 -78.10
N TYR A 1117 40.33 11.74 -77.00
CA TYR A 1117 40.26 12.82 -76.01
C TYR A 1117 40.26 12.32 -74.57
N TYR A 1118 40.65 13.21 -73.66
CA TYR A 1118 40.39 13.08 -72.23
C TYR A 1118 40.01 14.45 -71.65
N ILE A 1119 39.16 14.45 -70.64
CA ILE A 1119 38.63 15.63 -69.96
C ILE A 1119 39.28 15.70 -68.59
N THR A 1120 39.73 16.90 -68.23
CA THR A 1120 40.28 17.23 -66.92
C THR A 1120 39.44 18.30 -66.25
N GLU A 1121 39.19 18.12 -64.95
CA GLU A 1121 38.47 19.05 -64.09
C GLU A 1121 39.38 19.71 -63.07
N ASP A 1122 39.16 21.00 -62.81
CA ASP A 1122 39.79 21.69 -61.69
C ASP A 1122 39.06 21.34 -60.37
N THR A 1123 39.68 20.47 -59.58
CA THR A 1123 39.17 20.01 -58.29
C THR A 1123 39.63 20.87 -57.12
N GLY A 1124 40.46 21.90 -57.35
CA GLY A 1124 41.12 22.69 -56.30
C GLY A 1124 42.39 22.04 -55.71
N ALA A 1125 42.86 20.94 -56.29
CA ALA A 1125 44.16 20.31 -55.98
C ALA A 1125 45.28 20.88 -56.89
N GLU A 1126 46.56 20.62 -56.56
CA GLU A 1126 47.70 21.12 -57.36
C GLU A 1126 47.72 20.58 -58.82
N GLU A 1127 47.07 19.45 -59.09
CA GLU A 1127 46.93 18.88 -60.44
C GLU A 1127 45.44 18.66 -60.79
N PRO A 1128 45.01 19.04 -62.01
CA PRO A 1128 43.63 18.82 -62.46
C PRO A 1128 43.35 17.32 -62.63
N ALA A 1129 42.19 16.87 -62.16
CA ALA A 1129 41.82 15.46 -62.15
C ALA A 1129 41.33 15.01 -63.53
N LEU A 1130 41.87 13.91 -64.06
CA LEU A 1130 41.33 13.25 -65.26
C LEU A 1130 40.03 12.53 -64.89
N THR A 1131 38.93 12.91 -65.52
CA THR A 1131 37.58 12.43 -65.18
C THR A 1131 36.96 11.56 -66.25
N GLU A 1132 37.20 11.87 -67.53
CA GLU A 1132 36.68 11.10 -68.66
C GLU A 1132 37.75 10.96 -69.75
N SER A 1133 37.75 9.84 -70.46
CA SER A 1133 38.55 9.67 -71.67
C SER A 1133 37.79 8.81 -72.67
N GLY A 1134 37.87 9.17 -73.94
CA GLY A 1134 37.10 8.52 -74.98
C GLY A 1134 37.73 8.66 -76.35
N THR A 1135 37.09 8.02 -77.32
CA THR A 1135 37.44 8.14 -78.73
C THR A 1135 36.16 8.29 -79.53
N ILE A 1136 36.08 9.34 -80.34
CA ILE A 1136 35.00 9.55 -81.31
C ILE A 1136 35.56 9.24 -82.70
N GLN A 1137 34.92 8.33 -83.43
CA GLN A 1137 35.25 8.05 -84.83
C GLN A 1137 34.08 8.43 -85.71
N LYS A 1138 34.33 9.20 -86.79
CA LYS A 1138 33.28 9.56 -87.75
C LYS A 1138 33.20 8.51 -88.85
N SER A 1139 32.29 7.55 -88.70
CA SER A 1139 32.06 6.43 -89.62
C SER A 1139 30.75 6.50 -90.42
N ASP A 1140 29.89 7.49 -90.14
CA ASP A 1140 28.56 7.55 -90.71
C ASP A 1140 28.54 8.24 -92.09
N ILE A 1141 27.91 7.58 -93.06
CA ILE A 1141 27.61 8.13 -94.39
C ILE A 1141 26.26 8.85 -94.30
N ILE A 1142 26.25 10.05 -93.73
CA ILE A 1142 25.03 10.87 -93.65
C ILE A 1142 24.83 11.54 -95.01
N LYS A 1143 23.70 11.30 -95.67
CA LYS A 1143 23.27 12.09 -96.85
C LYS A 1143 22.84 13.47 -96.39
N ILE A 1144 23.79 14.37 -96.17
CA ILE A 1144 23.49 15.77 -95.84
C ILE A 1144 23.03 16.46 -97.13
N GLN A 1145 21.74 16.80 -97.23
CA GLN A 1145 21.22 17.70 -98.28
C GLN A 1145 21.50 19.16 -97.87
N GLY A 1146 22.77 19.54 -97.86
CA GLY A 1146 23.20 20.89 -97.50
C GLY A 1146 24.64 21.11 -97.97
N SER A 1147 24.84 21.98 -98.95
CA SER A 1147 26.13 22.11 -99.65
C SER A 1147 27.15 22.95 -98.87
N SER A 1148 27.48 22.55 -97.65
CA SER A 1148 28.57 23.17 -96.90
C SER A 1148 29.93 22.83 -97.54
N ARG A 1149 30.92 23.70 -97.33
CA ARG A 1149 32.30 23.45 -97.78
C ARG A 1149 32.90 22.21 -97.09
N TYR A 1150 32.50 21.92 -95.85
CA TYR A 1150 32.97 20.78 -95.07
C TYR A 1150 32.28 19.48 -95.48
N SER A 1151 30.98 19.50 -95.80
CA SER A 1151 30.27 18.36 -96.37
C SER A 1151 30.90 17.89 -97.69
N ILE A 1152 31.28 18.81 -98.58
CA ILE A 1152 31.94 18.45 -99.85
C ILE A 1152 33.31 17.80 -99.60
N ILE A 1153 34.09 18.29 -98.62
CA ILE A 1153 35.37 17.68 -98.25
C ILE A 1153 35.14 16.29 -97.66
N ASN A 1154 34.11 16.14 -96.82
CA ASN A 1154 33.72 14.87 -96.22
C ASN A 1154 33.34 13.83 -97.29
N ASP A 1155 32.55 14.24 -98.28
CA ASP A 1155 32.14 13.40 -99.41
C ASP A 1155 33.31 13.03 -100.33
N ILE A 1156 34.31 13.92 -100.49
CA ILE A 1156 35.56 13.60 -101.20
C ILE A 1156 36.34 12.51 -100.44
N MET A 1157 36.46 12.63 -99.11
CA MET A 1157 37.12 11.62 -98.26
C MET A 1157 36.39 10.28 -98.29
N ILE A 1158 35.05 10.28 -98.27
CA ILE A 1158 34.23 9.08 -98.47
C ILE A 1158 34.51 8.45 -99.84
N GLY A 1159 34.53 9.26 -100.91
CA GLY A 1159 34.82 8.82 -102.27
C GLY A 1159 36.21 8.20 -102.43
N GLU A 1160 37.26 8.80 -101.84
CA GLU A 1160 38.61 8.24 -101.83
C GLU A 1160 38.68 6.93 -101.04
N THR A 1161 38.02 6.85 -99.88
CA THR A 1161 38.01 5.65 -99.02
C THR A 1161 37.25 4.49 -99.67
N LEU A 1162 36.15 4.78 -100.38
CA LEU A 1162 35.37 3.80 -101.16
C LEU A 1162 35.97 3.51 -102.55
N GLN A 1163 37.12 4.10 -102.89
CA GLN A 1163 37.80 3.99 -104.19
C GLN A 1163 36.98 4.48 -105.40
N ASP A 1164 35.96 5.32 -105.19
CA ASP A 1164 35.17 5.99 -106.24
C ASP A 1164 35.83 7.31 -106.64
N TYR A 1165 36.97 7.19 -107.32
CA TYR A 1165 37.77 8.34 -107.73
C TYR A 1165 37.04 9.26 -108.73
N ASP A 1166 36.12 8.75 -109.55
CA ASP A 1166 35.34 9.56 -110.51
C ASP A 1166 34.44 10.57 -109.78
N THR A 1167 33.76 10.12 -108.71
CA THR A 1167 32.95 10.99 -107.87
C THR A 1167 33.82 11.94 -107.04
N ALA A 1168 34.95 11.47 -106.49
CA ALA A 1168 35.89 12.32 -105.75
C ALA A 1168 36.49 13.45 -106.61
N TYR A 1169 36.89 13.17 -107.86
CA TYR A 1169 37.40 14.20 -108.78
C TYR A 1169 36.34 15.24 -109.16
N LYS A 1170 35.08 14.83 -109.37
CA LYS A 1170 33.97 15.76 -109.62
C LYS A 1170 33.73 16.68 -108.43
N LEU A 1171 33.70 16.12 -107.22
CA LEU A 1171 33.52 16.88 -105.99
C LEU A 1171 34.71 17.81 -105.70
N MET A 1172 35.95 17.39 -105.98
CA MET A 1172 37.14 18.25 -105.92
C MET A 1172 37.03 19.42 -106.89
N ALA A 1173 36.61 19.19 -108.14
CA ALA A 1173 36.42 20.26 -109.11
C ALA A 1173 35.34 21.25 -108.67
N GLU A 1174 34.24 20.75 -108.11
CA GLU A 1174 33.17 21.58 -107.52
C GLU A 1174 33.67 22.38 -106.30
N PHE A 1175 34.45 21.75 -105.42
CA PHE A 1175 35.08 22.40 -104.27
C PHE A 1175 36.00 23.54 -104.69
N TYR A 1176 36.91 23.31 -105.66
CA TYR A 1176 37.79 24.36 -106.17
C TYR A 1176 37.03 25.48 -106.87
N LYS A 1177 35.95 25.15 -107.60
CA LYS A 1177 35.06 26.15 -108.19
C LYS A 1177 34.38 27.02 -107.13
N LYS A 1178 33.81 26.39 -106.09
CA LYS A 1178 33.18 27.12 -104.96
C LYS A 1178 34.19 27.93 -104.17
N ARG A 1179 35.39 27.39 -103.92
CA ARG A 1179 36.50 28.11 -103.27
C ARG A 1179 36.93 29.32 -104.09
N PHE A 1180 37.14 29.17 -105.40
CA PHE A 1180 37.49 30.27 -106.28
C PHE A 1180 36.41 31.36 -106.31
N ILE A 1181 35.13 30.97 -106.33
CA ILE A 1181 33.99 31.90 -106.25
C ILE A 1181 33.98 32.62 -104.89
N SER A 1182 34.17 31.90 -103.79
CA SER A 1182 34.19 32.45 -102.43
C SER A 1182 35.35 33.44 -102.24
N ASP A 1183 36.57 33.07 -102.65
CA ASP A 1183 37.77 33.91 -102.57
C ASP A 1183 37.67 35.18 -103.46
N LYS A 1184 36.79 35.18 -104.47
CA LYS A 1184 36.55 36.32 -105.37
C LYS A 1184 35.40 37.23 -104.93
N LEU A 1185 34.39 36.68 -104.26
CA LEU A 1185 33.18 37.40 -103.84
C LEU A 1185 33.25 37.92 -102.41
N PHE A 1186 34.06 37.29 -101.54
CA PHE A 1186 34.16 37.63 -100.13
C PHE A 1186 35.61 37.95 -99.75
N THR A 1187 35.80 39.00 -98.95
CA THR A 1187 37.10 39.34 -98.35
C THR A 1187 37.11 38.94 -96.87
N PRO A 1188 38.22 38.43 -96.33
CA PRO A 1188 38.28 38.05 -94.92
C PRO A 1188 38.14 39.28 -94.04
N ILE A 1189 37.24 39.21 -93.05
CA ILE A 1189 37.26 40.14 -91.92
C ILE A 1189 38.45 39.73 -91.05
N LEU A 1190 39.50 40.56 -91.05
CA LEU A 1190 40.60 40.47 -90.09
C LEU A 1190 40.08 41.01 -88.75
N ASP A 1191 39.67 40.13 -87.85
CA ASP A 1191 39.50 40.50 -86.45
C ASP A 1191 40.89 40.55 -85.79
N ASN A 1192 41.28 41.77 -85.40
CA ASN A 1192 42.45 42.04 -84.58
C ASN A 1192 42.20 41.54 -83.15
N THR A 1193 42.67 40.33 -82.84
CA THR A 1193 43.04 39.97 -81.47
C THR A 1193 44.33 39.14 -81.49
N GLU A 1194 45.46 39.82 -81.71
CA GLU A 1194 46.72 39.40 -81.08
C GLU A 1194 46.59 39.65 -79.56
N GLY A 1195 46.73 38.59 -78.76
CA GLY A 1195 46.99 38.74 -77.32
C GLY A 1195 46.20 37.83 -76.38
N ARG A 1196 46.48 36.52 -76.40
CA ARG A 1196 46.81 35.65 -75.25
C ARG A 1196 46.59 34.18 -75.65
N TYR A 1197 47.70 33.51 -75.97
CA TYR A 1197 47.89 32.09 -75.75
C TYR A 1197 48.09 31.83 -74.26
#